data_AF-A0A6L9EBT8-F1
#
_entry.id   AF-A0A6L9EBT8-F1
#
_cell.length_a   1.000
_cell.length_b   1.000
_cell.length_c   1.000
_cell.angle_alpha   90.00
_cell.angle_beta   90.00
_cell.angle_gamma   90.00
#
_symmetry.space_group_name_H-M   'P 1'
#
loop_
_entity.id
_entity.type
_entity.pdbx_description
1 polymer ?
#
loop_
_entity_poly.entity_id
_entity_poly.type
_entity_poly.pdbx_seq_one_letter_code
_entity_poly.pdbx_strand_id
1 'polypeptide(L)'
;MKPQIRISRILLLLLSIAVTLNCSKDESNFEPIGSDPCKSDPCSNPELCADSCNDNAGGITGELNREDLKPEGNVTETENGYMVEGKLSMETESGETVVFNEADLDVEFNEDGSLMSISGTAEVPSPSNYFEIADPVSADVGFFSGKFLNENRNFEIKLKDDRHYFVFAIAVALEVSVGANDDPDATKPITIAVPVGGHITLIQDFTDPMFFYSLGGSALGNNSGDGNNNGDGNNGDGNNDGNGNNEDDGEVMGVSFGASYGANLVYEPSLPVENIVSFDAKSVTGGTFSFWKVLEASGLYYQNKGFSVDFNLKEPMNSEIGYGYRAGINGNINFSADIKGIISFGFPIGKGSTAIVAEASSKEGIKAQAFVNGLVEPDLSWWPDFIPVKPNGNLNAYGYVEETGAFDLGLSGSLGLEMPTGNQGVQGSLRLTQNEFTMTGEVVSGDDVWGATAIITKDETRCIATAPNNFTDGISETVTAQIDQAIETTEKALEDLEKANENYEFELSLRGLRTALPGIIDRALAEINTAEDNGIKSGRSQANKILNDNNRKLCSDNIAAVVKSAVKPYKDALTRLKNAVNNSNDNAQTRTELEAALRNLAGLNKINKSVTVSITHGHKTFGCGNLWKQTNKRTIKINRTILNSTQVSQLNEAADNVKYIQEADGIRFDAQLIVDELPTMEELEGLKKNVEACVSELTEQLGDVGFVYNHETKEYTHFMVINGEEKEVGTFDIFNNSEIVASARLELGSCNTSEELKALQQRAKARR
;
A
#
# COMPACT_ATOMS: atom_id res chain seq x y z
N MET A 1 -21.18 12.32 41.59
CA MET A 1 -21.96 11.82 42.76
C MET A 1 -21.10 10.79 43.51
N LYS A 2 -21.25 10.69 44.85
CA LYS A 2 -20.71 9.60 45.70
C LYS A 2 -21.71 8.41 45.68
N PRO A 3 -21.30 7.15 45.96
CA PRO A 3 -20.81 6.62 47.27
C PRO A 3 -19.43 5.92 47.15
N GLN A 4 -18.52 5.76 48.14
CA GLN A 4 -18.42 5.86 49.62
C GLN A 4 -18.90 4.67 50.48
N ILE A 5 -18.04 4.29 51.46
CA ILE A 5 -18.14 3.25 52.55
C ILE A 5 -17.53 1.89 52.13
N ARG A 6 -16.60 1.22 52.88
CA ARG A 6 -15.77 1.52 54.09
C ARG A 6 -14.48 0.66 54.05
N ILE A 7 -13.30 1.20 54.34
CA ILE A 7 -12.51 1.05 55.60
C ILE A 7 -12.63 -0.31 56.33
N SER A 8 -11.51 -1.04 56.39
CA SER A 8 -11.06 -1.71 57.63
C SER A 8 -9.55 -1.54 57.79
N ARG A 9 -9.12 -0.94 58.91
CA ARG A 9 -7.73 -0.94 59.37
C ARG A 9 -7.61 -1.96 60.49
N ILE A 10 -6.87 -3.04 60.28
CA ILE A 10 -6.10 -3.74 61.32
C ILE A 10 -4.72 -3.98 60.67
N LEU A 11 -3.66 -3.21 60.98
CA LEU A 11 -2.90 -3.07 62.25
C LEU A 11 -1.92 -4.25 62.43
N LEU A 12 -0.62 -3.93 62.56
CA LEU A 12 0.55 -4.82 62.68
C LEU A 12 0.83 -5.70 61.44
N LEU A 13 2.06 -5.81 60.91
CA LEU A 13 3.37 -5.58 61.54
C LEU A 13 4.31 -4.77 60.61
N LEU A 14 5.01 -3.78 61.17
CA LEU A 14 6.19 -3.17 60.55
C LEU A 14 7.40 -4.10 60.75
N LEU A 15 8.15 -4.29 59.67
CA LEU A 15 9.56 -3.88 59.54
C LEU A 15 10.56 -4.25 60.67
N SER A 16 11.62 -4.95 60.23
CA SER A 16 13.03 -4.84 60.67
C SER A 16 13.60 -5.70 61.83
N ILE A 17 14.86 -6.08 61.61
CA ILE A 17 15.90 -6.59 62.53
C ILE A 17 15.81 -8.07 62.95
N ALA A 18 16.59 -8.90 62.25
CA ALA A 18 17.50 -9.86 62.89
C ALA A 18 18.66 -10.19 61.92
N VAL A 19 19.82 -9.54 62.11
CA VAL A 19 21.08 -10.06 61.58
C VAL A 19 21.50 -11.21 62.50
N THR A 20 21.48 -12.43 61.99
CA THR A 20 22.18 -13.56 62.61
C THR A 20 23.18 -14.11 61.61
N LEU A 21 24.43 -13.63 61.75
CA LEU A 21 25.61 -14.36 61.31
C LEU A 21 25.49 -15.80 61.85
N ASN A 22 25.49 -16.78 60.95
CA ASN A 22 25.76 -18.16 61.30
C ASN A 22 26.88 -18.64 60.37
N CYS A 23 28.00 -19.05 60.95
CA CYS A 23 29.14 -19.54 60.19
C CYS A 23 28.94 -21.01 59.81
N SER A 24 28.90 -21.28 58.51
CA SER A 24 29.41 -22.51 57.89
C SER A 24 30.04 -22.04 56.58
N LYS A 25 31.38 -21.94 56.55
CA LYS A 25 32.28 -22.96 56.01
C LYS A 25 32.16 -23.04 54.49
N ASP A 26 33.28 -22.76 53.83
CA ASP A 26 33.45 -22.85 52.39
C ASP A 26 33.13 -24.26 51.90
N GLU A 27 32.17 -24.36 50.99
CA GLU A 27 31.99 -25.42 50.01
C GLU A 27 31.22 -24.81 48.84
N SER A 28 31.55 -25.21 47.63
CA SER A 28 31.13 -24.55 46.39
C SER A 28 29.63 -24.69 46.12
N ASN A 29 28.95 -23.56 45.87
CA ASN A 29 27.60 -23.54 45.32
C ASN A 29 27.62 -23.91 43.82
N PHE A 30 27.91 -25.17 43.51
CA PHE A 30 27.54 -25.77 42.23
C PHE A 30 26.24 -26.57 42.43
N GLU A 31 25.29 -26.43 41.50
CA GLU A 31 24.23 -27.43 41.38
C GLU A 31 24.85 -28.71 40.80
N PRO A 32 24.63 -29.90 41.39
CA PRO A 32 25.20 -31.13 40.87
C PRO A 32 24.73 -31.39 39.44
N ILE A 33 25.62 -31.90 38.58
CA ILE A 33 25.34 -32.11 37.14
C ILE A 33 24.08 -32.96 36.91
N GLY A 34 23.79 -33.90 37.82
CA GLY A 34 22.59 -34.73 37.78
C GLY A 34 21.87 -34.84 39.13
N SER A 35 20.55 -34.87 39.07
CA SER A 35 19.70 -35.59 40.02
C SER A 35 18.98 -36.69 39.24
N ASP A 36 18.89 -37.90 39.81
CA ASP A 36 18.22 -39.08 39.24
C ASP A 36 17.01 -38.73 38.33
N PRO A 37 17.08 -39.00 37.02
CA PRO A 37 16.06 -38.60 36.06
C PRO A 37 14.70 -39.27 36.31
N CYS A 38 14.66 -40.45 36.93
CA CYS A 38 13.43 -41.14 37.29
C CYS A 38 12.70 -40.53 38.50
N LYS A 39 13.33 -39.59 39.25
CA LYS A 39 12.68 -38.87 40.36
C LYS A 39 11.91 -37.62 39.94
N SER A 40 12.21 -37.01 38.78
CA SER A 40 11.58 -35.74 38.35
C SER A 40 10.53 -35.86 37.25
N ASP A 41 10.76 -36.69 36.23
CA ASP A 41 9.77 -36.97 35.17
C ASP A 41 9.99 -38.35 34.50
N PRO A 42 9.42 -39.44 35.06
CA PRO A 42 9.78 -40.81 34.68
C PRO A 42 9.29 -41.25 33.29
N CYS A 43 8.46 -40.46 32.58
CA CYS A 43 7.99 -40.83 31.23
C CYS A 43 8.76 -40.18 30.07
N SER A 44 9.72 -39.30 30.34
CA SER A 44 10.53 -38.69 29.30
C SER A 44 11.69 -39.59 28.84
N ASN A 45 12.13 -40.57 29.65
CA ASN A 45 13.12 -41.59 29.29
C ASN A 45 12.61 -43.02 29.58
N PRO A 46 11.77 -43.61 28.70
CA PRO A 46 11.18 -44.94 28.94
C PRO A 46 12.19 -46.10 28.96
N GLU A 47 13.39 -45.92 28.41
CA GLU A 47 14.46 -46.95 28.41
C GLU A 47 15.29 -46.96 29.71
N LEU A 48 15.32 -45.85 30.47
CA LEU A 48 16.03 -45.73 31.75
C LEU A 48 15.13 -45.92 32.99
N CYS A 49 13.80 -45.83 32.83
CA CYS A 49 12.82 -45.97 33.91
C CYS A 49 11.80 -47.09 33.60
N ALA A 50 12.29 -48.29 33.27
CA ALA A 50 11.56 -49.38 32.59
C ALA A 50 10.21 -49.80 33.21
N ASP A 51 10.02 -49.66 34.52
CA ASP A 51 8.78 -50.01 35.23
C ASP A 51 7.68 -48.93 35.20
N SER A 52 7.96 -47.73 34.67
CA SER A 52 7.08 -46.57 34.84
C SER A 52 6.18 -46.26 33.63
N CYS A 53 6.65 -46.46 32.40
CA CYS A 53 5.97 -45.95 31.19
C CYS A 53 6.09 -46.95 30.02
N ASN A 54 4.97 -47.23 29.35
CA ASN A 54 4.80 -48.44 28.54
C ASN A 54 4.65 -48.12 27.03
N ASP A 55 5.67 -48.41 26.21
CA ASP A 55 5.57 -49.04 24.86
C ASP A 55 6.93 -49.10 24.11
N ASN A 56 7.10 -50.10 23.22
CA ASN A 56 8.37 -50.54 22.61
C ASN A 56 8.75 -49.77 21.32
N ALA A 57 10.03 -49.39 21.14
CA ALA A 57 10.60 -49.00 19.81
C ALA A 57 12.15 -49.00 19.75
N GLY A 58 12.79 -50.17 19.68
CA GLY A 58 14.25 -50.30 19.84
C GLY A 58 15.20 -49.88 18.71
N GLY A 59 16.50 -50.03 18.98
CA GLY A 59 17.59 -49.96 17.99
C GLY A 59 18.94 -49.50 18.54
N ILE A 60 19.53 -50.22 19.49
CA ILE A 60 20.71 -49.75 20.26
C ILE A 60 22.03 -50.26 19.65
N THR A 61 23.04 -49.37 19.58
CA THR A 61 24.44 -49.70 19.26
C THR A 61 25.38 -48.91 20.18
N GLY A 62 26.26 -49.61 20.92
CA GLY A 62 27.22 -48.98 21.84
C GLY A 62 26.82 -48.96 23.32
N GLU A 63 26.00 -49.92 23.76
CA GLU A 63 25.63 -50.08 25.18
C GLU A 63 26.84 -50.55 26.01
N LEU A 64 27.27 -49.72 26.98
CA LEU A 64 28.24 -50.13 28.00
C LEU A 64 27.58 -51.07 28.99
N ASN A 65 28.25 -52.15 29.36
CA ASN A 65 27.77 -53.17 30.29
C ASN A 65 28.66 -53.27 31.52
N ARG A 66 28.18 -53.96 32.57
CA ARG A 66 28.95 -54.21 33.80
C ARG A 66 30.29 -54.94 33.56
N GLU A 67 30.45 -55.64 32.45
CA GLU A 67 31.67 -56.36 32.06
C GLU A 67 32.74 -55.49 31.37
N ASP A 68 32.34 -54.34 30.83
CA ASP A 68 33.26 -53.36 30.23
C ASP A 68 33.95 -52.49 31.30
N LEU A 69 33.36 -52.44 32.51
CA LEU A 69 33.79 -51.63 33.65
C LEU A 69 34.53 -52.44 34.72
N LYS A 70 35.72 -51.95 35.10
CA LYS A 70 36.66 -52.61 36.03
C LYS A 70 37.03 -51.63 37.17
N PRO A 71 36.38 -51.73 38.33
CA PRO A 71 36.70 -50.89 39.49
C PRO A 71 37.92 -51.43 40.26
N GLU A 72 38.78 -50.52 40.70
CA GLU A 72 39.97 -50.76 41.52
C GLU A 72 39.99 -49.78 42.71
N GLY A 73 40.29 -50.27 43.93
CA GLY A 73 40.31 -49.43 45.14
C GLY A 73 39.36 -49.95 46.22
N ASN A 74 38.67 -49.02 46.89
CA ASN A 74 37.61 -49.34 47.85
C ASN A 74 36.26 -49.37 47.11
N VAL A 75 35.72 -50.56 46.88
CA VAL A 75 34.47 -50.77 46.13
C VAL A 75 33.37 -51.24 47.08
N THR A 76 32.24 -50.55 47.09
CA THR A 76 31.08 -50.87 47.94
C THR A 76 29.86 -51.14 47.07
N GLU A 77 29.43 -52.40 46.99
CA GLU A 77 28.20 -52.79 46.26
C GLU A 77 26.97 -52.06 46.85
N THR A 78 26.12 -51.53 45.95
CA THR A 78 24.83 -50.90 46.26
C THR A 78 23.68 -51.85 45.88
N GLU A 79 22.42 -51.38 45.87
CA GLU A 79 21.28 -52.21 45.46
C GLU A 79 21.28 -52.52 43.96
N ASN A 80 21.69 -51.54 43.14
CA ASN A 80 21.65 -51.60 41.67
C ASN A 80 23.05 -51.53 41.02
N GLY A 81 24.13 -51.52 41.80
CA GLY A 81 25.47 -51.29 41.26
C GLY A 81 26.55 -51.21 42.34
N TYR A 82 27.44 -50.22 42.28
CA TYR A 82 28.52 -50.04 43.26
C TYR A 82 29.06 -48.60 43.32
N MET A 83 29.51 -48.20 44.52
CA MET A 83 30.39 -47.05 44.71
C MET A 83 31.86 -47.45 44.48
N VAL A 84 32.63 -46.61 43.79
CA VAL A 84 34.08 -46.75 43.59
C VAL A 84 34.81 -45.57 44.21
N GLU A 85 35.59 -45.81 45.26
CA GLU A 85 36.61 -44.90 45.78
C GLU A 85 38.01 -45.41 45.35
N GLY A 86 38.57 -44.83 44.29
CA GLY A 86 39.90 -45.20 43.78
C GLY A 86 40.06 -44.95 42.28
N LYS A 87 39.72 -45.95 41.46
CA LYS A 87 39.87 -45.92 40.00
C LYS A 87 38.80 -46.77 39.32
N LEU A 88 38.24 -46.27 38.22
CA LEU A 88 37.39 -47.04 37.32
C LEU A 88 38.06 -47.13 35.95
N SER A 89 38.22 -48.35 35.41
CA SER A 89 38.70 -48.55 34.04
C SER A 89 37.56 -49.02 33.16
N MET A 90 37.49 -48.52 31.93
CA MET A 90 36.48 -48.88 30.94
C MET A 90 37.18 -49.35 29.67
N GLU A 91 36.85 -50.55 29.19
CA GLU A 91 37.30 -51.02 27.87
C GLU A 91 36.34 -50.48 26.81
N THR A 92 36.89 -49.96 25.71
CA THR A 92 36.09 -49.45 24.57
C THR A 92 36.06 -50.47 23.42
N GLU A 93 35.09 -50.35 22.51
CA GLU A 93 35.03 -51.17 21.29
C GLU A 93 36.27 -50.99 20.38
N SER A 94 37.00 -49.88 20.48
CA SER A 94 38.26 -49.65 19.76
C SER A 94 39.44 -50.46 20.33
N GLY A 95 39.28 -51.03 21.53
CA GLY A 95 40.34 -51.72 22.26
C GLY A 95 41.25 -50.80 23.07
N GLU A 96 40.87 -49.53 23.24
CA GLU A 96 41.53 -48.58 24.14
C GLU A 96 40.89 -48.66 25.54
N THR A 97 41.73 -48.63 26.58
CA THR A 97 41.26 -48.62 27.98
C THR A 97 41.20 -47.19 28.49
N VAL A 98 40.00 -46.67 28.71
CA VAL A 98 39.76 -45.37 29.36
C VAL A 98 39.90 -45.55 30.86
N VAL A 99 40.55 -44.60 31.54
CA VAL A 99 40.80 -44.68 32.99
C VAL A 99 40.35 -43.40 33.68
N PHE A 100 39.40 -43.55 34.59
CA PHE A 100 38.98 -42.54 35.56
C PHE A 100 39.81 -42.75 36.82
N ASN A 101 40.87 -41.94 37.02
CA ASN A 101 41.66 -41.93 38.25
C ASN A 101 40.98 -41.06 39.33
N GLU A 102 41.42 -41.21 40.58
CA GLU A 102 40.87 -40.52 41.76
C GLU A 102 39.33 -40.53 41.79
N ALA A 103 38.76 -41.64 41.35
CA ALA A 103 37.32 -41.82 41.22
C ALA A 103 36.66 -41.87 42.60
N ASP A 104 35.62 -41.06 42.78
CA ASP A 104 34.57 -41.19 43.80
C ASP A 104 33.24 -41.20 43.04
N LEU A 105 32.86 -42.39 42.55
CA LEU A 105 31.79 -42.59 41.57
C LEU A 105 30.72 -43.57 42.07
N ASP A 106 29.46 -43.18 41.98
CA ASP A 106 28.31 -44.07 42.01
C ASP A 106 28.06 -44.60 40.59
N VAL A 107 27.95 -45.92 40.45
CA VAL A 107 27.79 -46.63 39.18
C VAL A 107 26.59 -47.57 39.31
N GLU A 108 25.53 -47.33 38.54
CA GLU A 108 24.29 -48.11 38.58
C GLU A 108 24.00 -48.79 37.23
N PHE A 109 23.37 -49.97 37.28
CA PHE A 109 23.02 -50.78 36.10
C PHE A 109 21.52 -51.07 36.05
N ASN A 110 21.00 -51.26 34.83
CA ASN A 110 19.66 -51.77 34.59
C ASN A 110 19.58 -53.28 34.91
N GLU A 111 18.36 -53.83 34.99
CA GLU A 111 18.15 -55.27 35.27
C GLU A 111 18.78 -56.22 34.24
N ASP A 112 19.00 -55.76 33.00
CA ASP A 112 19.65 -56.51 31.94
C ASP A 112 21.19 -56.47 31.96
N GLY A 113 21.78 -55.61 32.81
CA GLY A 113 23.22 -55.45 32.97
C GLY A 113 23.85 -54.30 32.18
N SER A 114 23.05 -53.57 31.38
CA SER A 114 23.46 -52.32 30.74
C SER A 114 23.68 -51.20 31.78
N LEU A 115 24.57 -50.27 31.47
CA LEU A 115 24.91 -49.13 32.34
C LEU A 115 23.76 -48.11 32.37
N MET A 116 23.18 -47.89 33.55
CA MET A 116 22.10 -46.93 33.76
C MET A 116 22.64 -45.53 34.08
N SER A 117 23.60 -45.44 35.00
CA SER A 117 24.16 -44.17 35.45
C SER A 117 25.62 -44.32 35.90
N ILE A 118 26.39 -43.24 35.69
CA ILE A 118 27.63 -42.96 36.42
C ILE A 118 27.50 -41.52 36.91
N SER A 119 27.76 -41.27 38.18
CA SER A 119 27.82 -39.90 38.71
C SER A 119 28.80 -39.78 39.88
N GLY A 120 29.42 -38.61 40.04
CA GLY A 120 30.37 -38.36 41.13
C GLY A 120 31.52 -37.49 40.66
N THR A 121 32.73 -37.75 41.15
CA THR A 121 33.96 -37.03 40.76
C THR A 121 35.05 -37.98 40.29
N ALA A 122 35.88 -37.55 39.34
CA ALA A 122 37.08 -38.26 38.89
C ALA A 122 38.05 -37.31 38.19
N GLU A 123 39.31 -37.73 38.00
CA GLU A 123 40.17 -37.11 36.97
C GLU A 123 39.56 -37.32 35.58
N VAL A 124 39.51 -36.26 34.79
CA VAL A 124 39.03 -36.27 33.40
C VAL A 124 39.96 -37.12 32.53
N PRO A 125 39.49 -38.23 31.91
CA PRO A 125 40.29 -38.99 30.98
C PRO A 125 40.55 -38.18 29.70
N SER A 126 41.78 -38.26 29.16
CA SER A 126 42.11 -37.57 27.91
C SER A 126 41.27 -38.12 26.74
N PRO A 127 40.61 -37.27 25.93
CA PRO A 127 39.60 -37.69 24.97
C PRO A 127 40.10 -38.55 23.80
N SER A 128 41.37 -38.42 23.40
CA SER A 128 41.94 -39.18 22.28
C SER A 128 43.47 -39.04 22.23
N ASN A 129 44.13 -39.87 21.41
CA ASN A 129 45.57 -39.78 21.10
C ASN A 129 46.04 -38.45 20.47
N TYR A 130 45.12 -37.51 20.16
CA TYR A 130 45.45 -36.21 19.57
C TYR A 130 45.28 -35.03 20.54
N PHE A 131 44.71 -35.25 21.73
CA PHE A 131 44.41 -34.22 22.74
C PHE A 131 44.76 -34.75 24.13
N GLU A 132 45.91 -34.35 24.66
CA GLU A 132 46.40 -34.73 25.99
C GLU A 132 46.19 -33.56 26.97
N ILE A 133 45.52 -33.80 28.10
CA ILE A 133 45.41 -32.80 29.18
C ILE A 133 46.74 -32.79 29.93
N ALA A 134 47.43 -31.65 29.96
CA ALA A 134 48.84 -31.55 30.37
C ALA A 134 49.06 -31.82 31.87
N ASP A 135 48.13 -31.39 32.71
CA ASP A 135 48.06 -31.70 34.14
C ASP A 135 46.73 -32.39 34.45
N PRO A 136 46.67 -33.44 35.28
CA PRO A 136 45.41 -34.08 35.65
C PRO A 136 44.44 -33.11 36.32
N VAL A 137 43.19 -33.12 35.86
CA VAL A 137 42.12 -32.24 36.36
C VAL A 137 40.95 -33.08 36.86
N SER A 138 40.58 -32.90 38.13
CA SER A 138 39.37 -33.46 38.72
C SER A 138 38.12 -32.67 38.30
N ALA A 139 37.04 -33.37 38.01
CA ALA A 139 35.76 -32.80 37.60
C ALA A 139 34.58 -33.62 38.16
N ASP A 140 33.45 -32.93 38.35
CA ASP A 140 32.15 -33.61 38.47
C ASP A 140 31.85 -34.30 37.14
N VAL A 141 31.46 -35.57 37.16
CA VAL A 141 31.11 -36.37 35.98
C VAL A 141 29.69 -36.92 36.08
N GLY A 142 29.00 -37.02 34.94
CA GLY A 142 27.73 -37.72 34.78
C GLY A 142 27.64 -38.46 33.44
N PHE A 143 26.87 -39.53 33.37
CA PHE A 143 26.59 -40.29 32.14
C PHE A 143 25.12 -40.18 31.75
N PHE A 144 24.82 -39.74 30.52
CA PHE A 144 23.46 -39.40 30.08
C PHE A 144 23.22 -39.72 28.61
N SER A 145 21.97 -40.02 28.23
CA SER A 145 21.57 -40.11 26.82
C SER A 145 21.59 -38.75 26.13
N GLY A 146 21.94 -38.72 24.84
CA GLY A 146 21.92 -37.50 24.03
C GLY A 146 20.54 -36.86 24.00
N LYS A 147 19.47 -37.67 24.03
CA LYS A 147 18.09 -37.19 24.13
C LYS A 147 17.87 -36.38 25.42
N PHE A 148 18.25 -36.93 26.57
CA PHE A 148 18.12 -36.23 27.86
C PHE A 148 18.89 -34.92 27.85
N LEU A 149 20.12 -34.93 27.33
CA LEU A 149 20.97 -33.75 27.22
C LEU A 149 20.35 -32.68 26.29
N ASN A 150 19.85 -33.07 25.12
CA ASN A 150 19.17 -32.19 24.16
C ASN A 150 17.87 -31.57 24.73
N GLU A 151 17.13 -32.31 25.58
CA GLU A 151 15.84 -31.85 26.15
C GLU A 151 16.00 -31.01 27.43
N ASN A 152 17.03 -31.25 28.25
CA ASN A 152 17.16 -30.68 29.60
C ASN A 152 18.29 -29.64 29.74
N ARG A 153 19.16 -29.52 28.72
CA ARG A 153 20.31 -28.61 28.69
C ARG A 153 20.46 -28.02 27.28
N ASN A 154 21.15 -26.89 27.18
CA ASN A 154 21.55 -26.32 25.89
C ASN A 154 23.07 -26.23 25.86
N PHE A 155 23.71 -27.13 25.12
CA PHE A 155 25.17 -27.21 24.97
C PHE A 155 25.66 -26.62 23.65
N GLU A 156 24.87 -25.76 23.00
CA GLU A 156 25.16 -25.12 21.69
C GLU A 156 25.13 -26.10 20.49
N ILE A 157 25.55 -27.36 20.68
CA ILE A 157 25.44 -28.47 19.72
C ILE A 157 24.20 -29.34 19.95
N LYS A 158 23.80 -30.09 18.92
CA LYS A 158 22.82 -31.17 19.01
C LYS A 158 23.53 -32.53 19.03
N LEU A 159 23.24 -33.34 20.04
CA LEU A 159 23.76 -34.70 20.19
C LEU A 159 22.85 -35.72 19.49
N LYS A 160 23.35 -36.93 19.23
CA LYS A 160 22.54 -38.05 18.71
C LYS A 160 21.69 -38.60 19.87
N ASP A 161 20.37 -38.64 19.70
CA ASP A 161 19.43 -38.97 20.78
C ASP A 161 19.62 -40.39 21.34
N ASP A 162 20.07 -41.32 20.48
CA ASP A 162 20.27 -42.76 20.69
C ASP A 162 21.66 -43.13 21.25
N ARG A 163 22.56 -42.15 21.43
CA ARG A 163 23.89 -42.36 22.02
C ARG A 163 23.94 -41.88 23.46
N HIS A 164 24.88 -42.40 24.23
CA HIS A 164 25.16 -41.94 25.59
C HIS A 164 26.51 -41.25 25.67
N TYR A 165 26.61 -40.25 26.55
CA TYR A 165 27.75 -39.35 26.66
C TYR A 165 28.14 -39.17 28.13
N PHE A 166 29.45 -39.13 28.38
CA PHE A 166 30.02 -38.61 29.61
C PHE A 166 30.03 -37.09 29.55
N VAL A 167 29.60 -36.43 30.62
CA VAL A 167 29.56 -34.98 30.75
C VAL A 167 30.33 -34.59 32.01
N PHE A 168 31.40 -33.82 31.83
CA PHE A 168 32.27 -33.34 32.90
C PHE A 168 32.08 -31.83 33.08
N ALA A 169 31.92 -31.36 34.32
CA ALA A 169 32.01 -29.93 34.67
C ALA A 169 33.37 -29.63 35.29
N ILE A 170 34.20 -28.91 34.53
CA ILE A 170 35.57 -28.61 34.89
C ILE A 170 35.66 -27.17 35.42
N ALA A 171 35.96 -27.03 36.71
CA ALA A 171 35.95 -25.73 37.40
C ALA A 171 37.28 -24.96 37.33
N VAL A 172 38.30 -25.51 36.65
CA VAL A 172 39.65 -24.93 36.50
C VAL A 172 40.03 -24.77 35.03
N ALA A 173 41.01 -23.93 34.74
CA ALA A 173 41.51 -23.79 33.38
C ALA A 173 42.17 -25.10 32.93
N LEU A 174 41.99 -25.48 31.67
CA LEU A 174 42.60 -26.66 31.09
C LEU A 174 43.76 -26.25 30.20
N GLU A 175 44.92 -26.87 30.39
CA GLU A 175 46.00 -26.86 29.40
C GLU A 175 45.94 -28.18 28.62
N VAL A 176 45.74 -28.07 27.31
CA VAL A 176 45.58 -29.23 26.41
C VAL A 176 46.64 -29.17 25.33
N SER A 177 47.43 -30.23 25.19
CA SER A 177 48.39 -30.41 24.11
C SER A 177 47.69 -31.08 22.93
N VAL A 178 47.71 -30.42 21.76
CA VAL A 178 47.08 -30.93 20.53
C VAL A 178 48.15 -31.37 19.54
N GLY A 179 48.04 -32.59 19.00
CA GLY A 179 48.95 -33.11 17.99
C GLY A 179 48.95 -32.26 16.70
N ALA A 180 50.14 -31.93 16.20
CA ALA A 180 50.35 -31.07 15.03
C ALA A 180 51.37 -31.71 14.07
N ASN A 181 51.04 -31.79 12.78
CA ASN A 181 51.77 -32.53 11.73
C ASN A 181 51.68 -34.06 11.85
N ASP A 182 52.16 -34.76 10.80
CA ASP A 182 52.30 -36.23 10.78
C ASP A 182 53.40 -36.75 11.76
N ASP A 183 53.90 -35.87 12.64
CA ASP A 183 54.91 -36.16 13.65
C ASP A 183 54.21 -36.29 15.02
N PRO A 184 54.10 -37.51 15.60
CA PRO A 184 53.36 -37.73 16.85
C PRO A 184 54.01 -37.08 18.07
N ASP A 185 55.28 -36.63 17.97
CA ASP A 185 55.98 -35.92 19.04
C ASP A 185 55.78 -34.38 18.97
N ALA A 186 55.16 -33.87 17.91
CA ALA A 186 54.91 -32.44 17.72
C ALA A 186 53.52 -32.05 18.25
N THR A 187 53.46 -31.28 19.32
CA THR A 187 52.21 -30.77 19.90
C THR A 187 52.18 -29.24 19.97
N LYS A 188 50.99 -28.65 19.85
CA LYS A 188 50.73 -27.23 20.14
C LYS A 188 49.91 -27.13 21.43
N PRO A 189 50.40 -26.43 22.48
CA PRO A 189 49.63 -26.21 23.69
C PRO A 189 48.48 -25.22 23.43
N ILE A 190 47.32 -25.51 23.99
CA ILE A 190 46.12 -24.68 23.99
C ILE A 190 45.66 -24.51 25.43
N THR A 191 45.60 -23.26 25.90
CA THR A 191 45.00 -22.94 27.20
C THR A 191 43.52 -22.59 27.00
N ILE A 192 42.66 -23.30 27.72
CA ILE A 192 41.22 -23.11 27.75
C ILE A 192 40.86 -22.46 29.10
N ALA A 193 40.47 -21.19 29.08
CA ALA A 193 40.11 -20.45 30.28
C ALA A 193 38.66 -20.75 30.74
N VAL A 194 38.44 -20.77 32.05
CA VAL A 194 37.09 -20.93 32.63
C VAL A 194 36.26 -19.66 32.44
N PRO A 195 35.00 -19.75 32.03
CA PRO A 195 34.09 -18.59 31.98
C PRO A 195 33.92 -17.93 33.35
N VAL A 196 33.76 -16.60 33.39
CA VAL A 196 33.60 -15.85 34.65
C VAL A 196 32.33 -16.30 35.39
N GLY A 197 32.52 -17.07 36.47
CA GLY A 197 31.42 -17.62 37.27
C GLY A 197 30.77 -18.89 36.72
N GLY A 198 31.41 -19.58 35.77
CA GLY A 198 30.94 -20.84 35.20
C GLY A 198 31.93 -22.01 35.39
N HIS A 199 31.74 -23.04 34.57
CA HIS A 199 32.65 -24.18 34.40
C HIS A 199 32.84 -24.43 32.90
N ILE A 200 33.89 -25.16 32.52
CA ILE A 200 34.04 -25.72 31.16
C ILE A 200 33.23 -27.01 31.12
N THR A 201 32.25 -27.14 30.23
CA THR A 201 31.55 -28.42 30.03
C THR A 201 32.30 -29.22 28.97
N LEU A 202 32.77 -30.41 29.33
CA LEU A 202 33.33 -31.37 28.38
C LEU A 202 32.35 -32.52 28.20
N ILE A 203 31.89 -32.71 26.96
CA ILE A 203 31.06 -33.86 26.56
C ILE A 203 31.99 -34.84 25.84
N GLN A 204 31.96 -36.11 26.21
CA GLN A 204 32.77 -37.18 25.60
C GLN A 204 31.91 -38.40 25.28
N ASP A 205 32.18 -39.04 24.16
CA ASP A 205 31.81 -40.42 23.87
C ASP A 205 33.11 -41.18 23.58
N PHE A 206 33.32 -42.25 24.32
CA PHE A 206 34.52 -43.10 24.21
C PHE A 206 34.29 -44.34 23.34
N THR A 207 33.03 -44.65 22.99
CA THR A 207 32.67 -45.76 22.10
C THR A 207 32.84 -45.38 20.63
N ASP A 208 32.53 -44.13 20.28
CA ASP A 208 33.08 -43.44 19.11
C ASP A 208 33.89 -42.25 19.60
N PRO A 209 35.24 -42.27 19.54
CA PRO A 209 36.11 -41.19 20.04
C PRO A 209 35.65 -39.81 19.58
N MET A 210 34.94 -39.14 20.49
CA MET A 210 34.26 -37.88 20.29
C MET A 210 34.39 -37.05 21.55
N PHE A 211 34.64 -35.76 21.36
CA PHE A 211 34.63 -34.80 22.44
C PHE A 211 34.10 -33.45 21.97
N PHE A 212 33.53 -32.68 22.89
CA PHE A 212 33.16 -31.30 22.70
C PHE A 212 33.36 -30.50 23.98
N TYR A 213 34.21 -29.48 23.91
CA TYR A 213 34.35 -28.46 24.94
C TYR A 213 33.37 -27.33 24.65
N SER A 214 32.35 -27.18 25.51
CA SER A 214 31.52 -25.98 25.56
C SER A 214 32.12 -24.99 26.55
N LEU A 215 32.38 -23.77 26.08
CA LEU A 215 32.77 -22.65 26.95
C LEU A 215 31.59 -21.74 27.30
N GLY A 216 30.39 -22.11 26.87
CA GLY A 216 29.12 -21.56 27.32
C GLY A 216 28.91 -20.08 26.98
N GLY A 217 28.08 -19.84 25.97
CA GLY A 217 27.22 -18.66 25.88
C GLY A 217 26.22 -18.59 27.04
N SER A 218 26.72 -18.39 28.27
CA SER A 218 25.99 -18.37 29.54
C SER A 218 25.12 -19.61 29.82
N ALA A 219 25.76 -20.68 30.33
CA ALA A 219 25.07 -21.86 30.90
C ALA A 219 24.28 -21.57 32.21
N LEU A 220 24.06 -20.29 32.54
CA LEU A 220 23.09 -19.80 33.53
C LEU A 220 22.20 -18.79 32.82
N GLY A 221 20.94 -19.17 32.58
CA GLY A 221 20.03 -18.44 31.72
C GLY A 221 19.79 -17.00 32.18
N ASN A 222 20.40 -16.03 31.51
CA ASN A 222 20.17 -14.62 31.76
C ASN A 222 19.55 -13.98 30.51
N ASN A 223 18.21 -13.93 30.50
CA ASN A 223 17.44 -13.12 29.57
C ASN A 223 17.69 -11.64 29.89
N SER A 224 18.72 -11.06 29.30
CA SER A 224 19.08 -9.65 29.41
C SER A 224 19.39 -9.11 28.02
N GLY A 225 18.43 -8.36 27.46
CA GLY A 225 18.64 -7.59 26.24
C GLY A 225 19.56 -6.38 26.46
N ASP A 226 19.77 -5.62 25.39
CA ASP A 226 20.59 -4.41 25.30
C ASP A 226 22.10 -4.61 25.49
N GLY A 227 22.73 -5.18 24.45
CA GLY A 227 24.17 -5.09 24.17
C GLY A 227 24.50 -4.00 23.14
N ASN A 228 23.99 -2.77 23.32
CA ASN A 228 24.22 -1.65 22.40
C ASN A 228 25.69 -1.15 22.46
N ASN A 229 26.57 -1.80 21.70
CA ASN A 229 28.01 -1.52 21.71
C ASN A 229 28.38 -0.40 20.74
N ASN A 230 27.89 0.81 21.04
CA ASN A 230 28.11 2.01 20.23
C ASN A 230 29.55 2.55 20.41
N GLY A 231 30.49 1.94 19.68
CA GLY A 231 31.90 2.31 19.66
C GLY A 231 32.18 3.55 18.81
N ASP A 232 31.92 4.75 19.34
CA ASP A 232 32.30 6.02 18.70
C ASP A 232 33.82 6.08 18.43
N GLY A 233 34.19 6.08 17.14
CA GLY A 233 35.57 6.26 16.72
C GLY A 233 35.99 7.73 16.68
N ASN A 234 37.24 8.04 17.04
CA ASN A 234 37.87 9.28 16.58
C ASN A 234 39.42 9.20 16.46
N ASN A 235 39.88 9.24 15.22
CA ASN A 235 41.18 9.69 14.67
C ASN A 235 42.47 9.64 15.51
N GLY A 236 43.50 9.06 14.86
CA GLY A 236 44.91 9.36 15.12
C GLY A 236 45.83 8.87 14.00
N ASP A 237 46.24 9.76 13.09
CA ASP A 237 47.32 9.52 12.11
C ASP A 237 48.60 9.01 12.79
N GLY A 238 49.29 8.02 12.22
CA GLY A 238 50.47 7.43 12.85
C GLY A 238 51.27 6.42 12.04
N ASN A 239 51.88 6.86 10.95
CA ASN A 239 52.88 6.12 10.18
C ASN A 239 54.00 5.50 11.07
N ASN A 240 54.22 4.17 11.04
CA ASN A 240 55.55 3.61 11.34
C ASN A 240 55.77 2.20 10.76
N ASP A 241 56.93 1.99 10.13
CA ASP A 241 57.44 0.68 9.76
C ASP A 241 57.75 -0.16 11.02
N GLY A 242 57.33 -1.43 11.02
CA GLY A 242 57.45 -2.30 12.20
C GLY A 242 57.49 -3.78 11.83
N ASN A 243 58.59 -4.23 11.25
CA ASN A 243 58.87 -5.66 11.04
C ASN A 243 58.96 -6.38 12.41
N GLY A 244 57.89 -7.06 12.79
CA GLY A 244 57.78 -7.85 14.02
C GLY A 244 57.12 -9.19 13.72
N ASN A 245 57.93 -10.26 13.72
CA ASN A 245 57.40 -11.61 13.90
C ASN A 245 56.82 -11.67 15.33
N ASN A 246 55.50 -11.64 15.46
CA ASN A 246 54.87 -12.17 16.67
C ASN A 246 54.70 -13.67 16.45
N GLU A 247 55.27 -14.44 17.38
CA GLU A 247 55.21 -15.90 17.35
C GLU A 247 53.79 -16.37 17.70
N ASP A 248 53.50 -17.61 17.32
CA ASP A 248 52.15 -18.13 17.09
C ASP A 248 51.52 -18.71 18.38
N ASP A 249 51.44 -17.86 19.39
CA ASP A 249 51.02 -18.21 20.75
C ASP A 249 49.54 -18.68 20.76
N GLY A 250 49.34 -19.92 21.20
CA GLY A 250 48.12 -20.71 21.06
C GLY A 250 46.97 -20.38 22.01
N GLU A 251 46.82 -19.11 22.41
CA GLU A 251 45.74 -18.70 23.32
C GLU A 251 44.38 -18.74 22.60
N VAL A 252 43.49 -19.65 23.02
CA VAL A 252 42.13 -19.83 22.47
C VAL A 252 41.12 -19.40 23.53
N MET A 253 40.98 -18.08 23.71
CA MET A 253 39.99 -17.53 24.64
C MET A 253 38.58 -17.55 24.04
N GLY A 254 37.65 -18.26 24.68
CA GLY A 254 36.20 -18.08 24.49
C GLY A 254 35.57 -18.78 23.28
N VAL A 255 36.19 -19.83 22.74
CA VAL A 255 35.66 -20.62 21.61
C VAL A 255 35.34 -22.07 22.05
N SER A 256 34.08 -22.49 21.90
CA SER A 256 33.68 -23.90 22.00
C SER A 256 34.20 -24.71 20.80
N PHE A 257 34.64 -25.96 20.98
CA PHE A 257 35.13 -26.80 19.87
C PHE A 257 35.03 -28.30 20.18
N GLY A 258 35.01 -29.14 19.14
CA GLY A 258 34.95 -30.59 19.31
C GLY A 258 35.17 -31.38 18.03
N ALA A 259 35.42 -32.68 18.16
CA ALA A 259 35.53 -33.62 17.05
C ALA A 259 34.82 -34.94 17.35
N SER A 260 34.55 -35.71 16.30
CA SER A 260 34.09 -37.10 16.37
C SER A 260 34.72 -37.89 15.22
N TYR A 261 35.26 -39.06 15.54
CA TYR A 261 35.82 -39.97 14.55
C TYR A 261 34.74 -40.52 13.60
N GLY A 262 33.60 -40.95 14.16
CA GLY A 262 32.42 -41.51 13.48
C GLY A 262 31.46 -40.50 12.85
N ALA A 263 31.74 -39.20 13.00
CA ALA A 263 30.90 -38.07 12.53
C ALA A 263 29.58 -37.85 13.32
N ASN A 264 29.58 -38.13 14.62
CA ASN A 264 28.39 -38.03 15.49
C ASN A 264 27.99 -36.59 15.91
N LEU A 265 28.70 -35.54 15.47
CA LEU A 265 28.26 -34.15 15.67
C LEU A 265 27.22 -33.78 14.59
N VAL A 266 26.02 -33.34 14.96
CA VAL A 266 24.95 -33.08 13.97
C VAL A 266 24.92 -31.60 13.57
N TYR A 267 25.11 -31.30 12.28
CA TYR A 267 24.69 -30.02 11.72
C TYR A 267 23.25 -30.10 11.23
N GLU A 268 22.37 -29.33 11.88
CA GLU A 268 20.99 -29.08 11.46
C GLU A 268 20.77 -27.56 11.35
N PRO A 269 20.30 -27.03 10.20
CA PRO A 269 20.06 -25.60 10.04
C PRO A 269 19.01 -25.07 11.02
N SER A 270 19.35 -24.02 11.77
CA SER A 270 18.46 -23.36 12.74
C SER A 270 17.22 -22.69 12.12
N LEU A 271 17.23 -22.50 10.79
CA LEU A 271 16.11 -22.11 9.94
C LEU A 271 16.10 -23.00 8.69
N PRO A 272 14.98 -23.66 8.35
CA PRO A 272 14.92 -24.58 7.22
C PRO A 272 14.99 -23.82 5.88
N VAL A 273 15.61 -24.45 4.89
CA VAL A 273 15.88 -23.86 3.58
C VAL A 273 15.55 -24.89 2.50
N GLU A 274 14.97 -24.46 1.38
CA GLU A 274 14.78 -25.36 0.25
C GLU A 274 16.14 -25.92 -0.21
N ASN A 275 16.26 -27.25 -0.24
CA ASN A 275 17.42 -28.03 -0.66
C ASN A 275 18.64 -28.09 0.29
N ILE A 276 18.58 -27.60 1.53
CA ILE A 276 19.73 -27.78 2.45
C ILE A 276 19.78 -29.20 3.06
N VAL A 277 21.00 -29.73 3.07
CA VAL A 277 21.37 -31.05 3.60
C VAL A 277 21.90 -30.88 5.03
N SER A 278 21.09 -31.25 6.03
CA SER A 278 21.62 -31.58 7.37
C SER A 278 22.64 -32.71 7.22
N PHE A 279 23.75 -32.66 7.96
CA PHE A 279 24.82 -33.64 7.81
C PHE A 279 25.54 -33.96 9.13
N ASP A 280 26.11 -35.15 9.13
CA ASP A 280 26.94 -35.70 10.19
C ASP A 280 28.38 -35.19 10.04
N ALA A 281 28.83 -34.45 11.05
CA ALA A 281 30.06 -33.67 11.10
C ALA A 281 31.13 -34.37 11.96
N LYS A 282 32.39 -34.25 11.54
CA LYS A 282 33.57 -34.79 12.25
C LYS A 282 34.29 -33.74 13.09
N SER A 283 34.02 -32.46 12.86
CA SER A 283 34.48 -31.38 13.74
C SER A 283 33.46 -30.25 13.84
N VAL A 284 33.52 -29.55 14.97
CA VAL A 284 32.79 -28.31 15.24
C VAL A 284 33.72 -27.29 15.89
N THR A 285 33.54 -26.01 15.57
CA THR A 285 34.35 -24.90 16.10
C THR A 285 33.50 -23.64 16.18
N GLY A 286 33.48 -23.00 17.34
CA GLY A 286 32.86 -21.69 17.55
C GLY A 286 33.75 -20.55 17.10
N GLY A 287 33.18 -19.36 16.91
CA GLY A 287 33.96 -18.15 16.61
C GLY A 287 33.28 -17.27 15.57
N THR A 288 34.09 -16.43 14.92
CA THR A 288 33.67 -15.57 13.81
C THR A 288 34.53 -15.87 12.59
N PHE A 289 33.91 -16.06 11.44
CA PHE A 289 34.53 -16.61 10.25
C PHE A 289 34.19 -15.78 9.02
N SER A 290 35.19 -15.13 8.45
CA SER A 290 35.08 -14.49 7.13
C SER A 290 35.42 -15.48 6.03
N PHE A 291 34.55 -15.61 5.02
CA PHE A 291 34.78 -16.48 3.86
C PHE A 291 34.32 -15.85 2.54
N TRP A 292 35.07 -16.16 1.49
CA TRP A 292 34.86 -15.73 0.11
C TRP A 292 34.66 -14.21 -0.09
N LYS A 293 35.19 -13.41 0.85
CA LYS A 293 35.18 -11.94 0.91
C LYS A 293 33.81 -11.27 1.06
N VAL A 294 32.72 -12.03 1.01
CA VAL A 294 31.35 -11.46 1.02
C VAL A 294 30.46 -11.95 2.15
N LEU A 295 30.93 -12.92 2.93
CA LEU A 295 30.24 -13.43 4.11
C LEU A 295 31.18 -13.40 5.31
N GLU A 296 30.65 -12.95 6.44
CA GLU A 296 31.21 -13.13 7.77
C GLU A 296 30.12 -13.77 8.63
N ALA A 297 30.43 -14.84 9.35
CA ALA A 297 29.45 -15.52 10.20
C ALA A 297 30.00 -15.79 11.59
N SER A 298 29.22 -15.48 12.63
CA SER A 298 29.58 -15.73 14.03
C SER A 298 28.66 -16.78 14.64
N GLY A 299 29.22 -17.89 15.13
CA GLY A 299 28.46 -19.01 15.67
C GLY A 299 29.24 -20.31 15.68
N LEU A 300 28.55 -21.45 15.61
CA LEU A 300 29.19 -22.77 15.49
C LEU A 300 29.33 -23.18 14.02
N TYR A 301 30.55 -23.53 13.63
CA TYR A 301 30.92 -24.06 12.34
C TYR A 301 31.21 -25.56 12.41
N TYR A 302 30.49 -26.33 11.62
CA TYR A 302 30.54 -27.78 11.52
C TYR A 302 31.20 -28.19 10.20
N GLN A 303 32.05 -29.21 10.18
CA GLN A 303 32.62 -29.78 8.96
C GLN A 303 32.48 -31.31 8.93
N ASN A 304 32.29 -31.90 7.74
CA ASN A 304 32.40 -33.36 7.55
C ASN A 304 33.85 -33.87 7.46
N LYS A 305 34.83 -32.97 7.57
CA LYS A 305 36.26 -33.24 7.76
C LYS A 305 36.56 -33.25 9.27
N GLY A 306 37.39 -34.16 9.75
CA GLY A 306 37.90 -34.09 11.13
C GLY A 306 39.02 -33.06 11.26
N PHE A 307 39.48 -32.79 12.48
CA PHE A 307 40.68 -31.98 12.68
C PHE A 307 41.86 -32.58 11.90
N SER A 308 42.49 -31.75 11.08
CA SER A 308 43.72 -32.08 10.37
C SER A 308 44.93 -31.55 11.12
N VAL A 309 46.09 -32.06 10.77
CA VAL A 309 47.38 -31.64 11.33
C VAL A 309 47.69 -30.14 11.21
N ASP A 310 47.17 -29.47 10.18
CA ASP A 310 47.25 -28.01 9.96
C ASP A 310 46.04 -27.24 10.53
N PHE A 311 45.31 -27.80 11.50
CA PHE A 311 44.05 -27.22 11.98
C PHE A 311 44.25 -25.90 12.72
N ASN A 312 43.69 -24.83 12.15
CA ASN A 312 43.75 -23.48 12.70
C ASN A 312 42.40 -23.07 13.31
N LEU A 313 42.29 -23.11 14.64
CA LEU A 313 41.11 -22.63 15.39
C LEU A 313 40.78 -21.14 15.15
N LYS A 314 41.79 -20.32 14.80
CA LYS A 314 41.60 -18.88 14.50
C LYS A 314 41.07 -18.65 13.07
N GLU A 315 41.34 -19.57 12.13
CA GLU A 315 40.92 -19.48 10.72
C GLU A 315 40.48 -20.85 10.14
N PRO A 316 39.41 -21.49 10.67
CA PRO A 316 39.05 -22.86 10.27
C PRO A 316 38.54 -22.98 8.81
N MET A 317 38.22 -21.85 8.16
CA MET A 317 37.87 -21.78 6.73
C MET A 317 39.03 -22.10 5.79
N ASN A 318 40.29 -22.01 6.24
CA ASN A 318 41.47 -22.23 5.38
C ASN A 318 41.73 -23.70 5.01
N SER A 319 40.85 -24.62 5.43
CA SER A 319 40.91 -26.04 5.07
C SER A 319 40.69 -26.25 3.57
N GLU A 320 41.48 -27.13 2.94
CA GLU A 320 41.28 -27.50 1.53
C GLU A 320 39.84 -28.00 1.26
N ILE A 321 39.15 -27.33 0.33
CA ILE A 321 37.78 -27.67 -0.10
C ILE A 321 37.84 -28.74 -1.20
N GLY A 322 37.57 -29.99 -0.83
CA GLY A 322 37.60 -31.16 -1.72
C GLY A 322 36.23 -31.57 -2.27
N TYR A 323 36.22 -32.56 -3.17
CA TYR A 323 34.98 -33.19 -3.63
C TYR A 323 34.24 -33.87 -2.47
N GLY A 324 32.94 -33.58 -2.31
CA GLY A 324 32.12 -34.13 -1.23
C GLY A 324 32.33 -33.42 0.12
N TYR A 325 33.06 -32.31 0.15
CA TYR A 325 33.16 -31.44 1.30
C TYR A 325 31.79 -30.86 1.67
N ARG A 326 31.46 -30.91 2.96
CA ARG A 326 30.27 -30.30 3.56
C ARG A 326 30.69 -29.53 4.80
N ALA A 327 30.18 -28.32 4.91
CA ALA A 327 30.28 -27.54 6.14
C ALA A 327 28.98 -26.79 6.43
N GLY A 328 28.78 -26.37 7.67
CA GLY A 328 27.54 -25.76 8.12
C GLY A 328 27.82 -24.72 9.20
N ILE A 329 27.12 -23.58 9.18
CA ILE A 329 27.24 -22.53 10.21
C ILE A 329 25.84 -22.19 10.70
N ASN A 330 25.65 -22.20 12.02
CA ASN A 330 24.46 -21.65 12.69
C ASN A 330 24.89 -20.47 13.57
N GLY A 331 24.23 -19.32 13.42
CA GLY A 331 24.54 -18.12 14.19
C GLY A 331 24.08 -16.83 13.50
N ASN A 332 24.85 -15.76 13.65
CA ASN A 332 24.62 -14.50 12.93
C ASN A 332 25.44 -14.52 11.64
N ILE A 333 24.92 -13.98 10.54
CA ILE A 333 25.65 -13.88 9.27
C ILE A 333 25.56 -12.46 8.74
N ASN A 334 26.70 -11.80 8.58
CA ASN A 334 26.81 -10.53 7.85
C ASN A 334 27.11 -10.84 6.39
N PHE A 335 26.22 -10.43 5.48
CA PHE A 335 26.55 -10.33 4.06
C PHE A 335 27.09 -8.93 3.77
N SER A 336 28.13 -8.82 2.96
CA SER A 336 28.65 -7.54 2.47
C SER A 336 29.36 -7.73 1.13
N ALA A 337 28.87 -7.11 0.05
CA ALA A 337 29.48 -7.24 -1.27
C ALA A 337 29.46 -5.95 -2.08
N ASP A 338 30.52 -5.73 -2.84
CA ASP A 338 30.55 -4.76 -3.92
C ASP A 338 29.69 -5.24 -5.10
N ILE A 339 28.47 -4.72 -5.22
CA ILE A 339 27.67 -4.85 -6.43
C ILE A 339 28.33 -3.96 -7.50
N LYS A 340 28.72 -4.53 -8.65
CA LYS A 340 29.71 -3.93 -9.57
C LYS A 340 29.37 -2.51 -10.01
N GLY A 341 29.98 -1.54 -9.33
CA GLY A 341 29.85 -0.11 -9.59
C GLY A 341 28.57 0.53 -9.04
N ILE A 342 27.65 -0.22 -8.44
CA ILE A 342 26.46 0.34 -7.79
C ILE A 342 26.86 0.85 -6.39
N ILE A 343 27.17 -0.08 -5.49
CA ILE A 343 27.50 0.15 -4.09
C ILE A 343 28.20 -1.08 -3.48
N SER A 344 28.95 -0.84 -2.41
CA SER A 344 29.11 -1.85 -1.35
C SER A 344 27.78 -1.96 -0.60
N PHE A 345 27.08 -3.08 -0.72
CA PHE A 345 25.83 -3.36 -0.04
C PHE A 345 26.02 -4.53 0.93
N GLY A 346 25.58 -4.36 2.16
CA GLY A 346 25.61 -5.41 3.17
C GLY A 346 24.43 -5.34 4.11
N PHE A 347 24.07 -6.47 4.69
CA PHE A 347 22.96 -6.58 5.64
C PHE A 347 23.24 -7.66 6.70
N PRO A 348 22.86 -7.43 7.96
CA PRO A 348 22.98 -8.41 9.03
C PRO A 348 21.81 -9.38 9.01
N ILE A 349 22.11 -10.68 8.96
CA ILE A 349 21.18 -11.78 9.16
C ILE A 349 21.30 -12.22 10.64
N GLY A 350 20.51 -11.59 11.51
CA GLY A 350 20.58 -11.75 12.97
C GLY A 350 20.19 -13.13 13.49
N LYS A 351 19.49 -13.95 12.68
CA LYS A 351 19.43 -15.40 12.88
C LYS A 351 19.59 -16.08 11.54
N GLY A 352 20.73 -16.70 11.30
CA GLY A 352 21.13 -17.27 10.02
C GLY A 352 21.65 -18.71 10.12
N SER A 353 21.52 -19.41 9.00
CA SER A 353 22.12 -20.71 8.74
C SER A 353 22.79 -20.71 7.37
N THR A 354 24.01 -21.24 7.28
CA THR A 354 24.74 -21.44 6.02
C THR A 354 25.11 -22.90 5.85
N ALA A 355 24.84 -23.50 4.70
CA ALA A 355 25.39 -24.81 4.34
C ALA A 355 26.32 -24.69 3.13
N ILE A 356 27.58 -25.08 3.32
CA ILE A 356 28.61 -25.15 2.27
C ILE A 356 28.61 -26.57 1.70
N VAL A 357 28.49 -26.70 0.38
CA VAL A 357 28.58 -27.98 -0.33
C VAL A 357 29.55 -27.83 -1.50
N ALA A 358 30.48 -28.78 -1.65
CA ALA A 358 31.39 -28.83 -2.78
C ALA A 358 31.17 -30.09 -3.64
N GLU A 359 30.82 -29.89 -4.91
CA GLU A 359 30.48 -30.95 -5.85
C GLU A 359 31.41 -30.97 -7.07
N ALA A 360 31.52 -32.12 -7.74
CA ALA A 360 32.31 -32.26 -8.97
C ALA A 360 31.50 -31.75 -10.17
N SER A 361 31.97 -30.66 -10.77
CA SER A 361 31.46 -30.12 -12.03
C SER A 361 32.13 -30.76 -13.24
N SER A 362 31.33 -31.19 -14.22
CA SER A 362 31.79 -31.79 -15.47
C SER A 362 32.57 -30.83 -16.40
N LYS A 363 32.70 -29.54 -16.05
CA LYS A 363 33.36 -28.52 -16.87
C LYS A 363 34.48 -27.74 -16.15
N GLU A 364 34.40 -27.58 -14.83
CA GLU A 364 35.22 -26.60 -14.09
C GLU A 364 35.94 -27.18 -12.86
N GLY A 365 35.94 -28.51 -12.67
CA GLY A 365 36.59 -29.15 -11.52
C GLY A 365 35.66 -29.25 -10.32
N ILE A 366 36.11 -28.87 -9.12
CA ILE A 366 35.25 -28.81 -7.92
C ILE A 366 34.59 -27.43 -7.88
N LYS A 367 33.30 -27.37 -7.57
CA LYS A 367 32.58 -26.11 -7.29
C LYS A 367 32.03 -26.15 -5.88
N ALA A 368 32.37 -25.14 -5.07
CA ALA A 368 31.80 -24.93 -3.75
C ALA A 368 30.79 -23.78 -3.75
N GLN A 369 29.64 -24.02 -3.12
CA GLN A 369 28.59 -23.03 -2.92
C GLN A 369 28.13 -23.05 -1.45
N ALA A 370 27.90 -21.86 -0.90
CA ALA A 370 27.35 -21.63 0.43
C ALA A 370 25.90 -21.18 0.27
N PHE A 371 24.96 -22.03 0.65
CA PHE A 371 23.54 -21.73 0.68
C PHE A 371 23.22 -21.02 2.00
N VAL A 372 22.69 -19.80 1.91
CA VAL A 372 22.38 -18.93 3.06
C VAL A 372 20.87 -18.87 3.22
N ASN A 373 20.39 -18.89 4.46
CA ASN A 373 19.04 -18.46 4.82
C ASN A 373 19.06 -17.80 6.20
N GLY A 374 18.22 -16.79 6.41
CA GLY A 374 17.91 -16.33 7.76
C GLY A 374 17.00 -15.12 7.85
N LEU A 375 16.88 -14.59 9.05
CA LEU A 375 16.09 -13.40 9.35
C LEU A 375 16.99 -12.17 9.44
N VAL A 376 16.65 -11.15 8.65
CA VAL A 376 17.23 -9.80 8.71
C VAL A 376 16.36 -8.95 9.62
N GLU A 377 16.98 -8.35 10.62
CA GLU A 377 16.31 -7.46 11.57
C GLU A 377 15.91 -6.13 10.91
N PRO A 378 14.84 -5.47 11.37
CA PRO A 378 14.28 -4.29 10.71
C PRO A 378 15.07 -3.00 10.98
N ASP A 379 16.32 -3.10 11.45
CA ASP A 379 17.23 -1.96 11.41
C ASP A 379 17.45 -1.55 9.96
N LEU A 380 17.43 -0.24 9.70
CA LEU A 380 17.64 0.35 8.38
C LEU A 380 18.95 1.14 8.29
N SER A 381 19.79 1.10 9.33
CA SER A 381 21.09 1.79 9.38
C SER A 381 22.03 1.43 8.22
N TRP A 382 21.91 0.20 7.72
CA TRP A 382 22.65 -0.35 6.57
C TRP A 382 21.97 -0.10 5.22
N TRP A 383 20.74 0.42 5.20
CA TRP A 383 19.99 0.60 3.95
C TRP A 383 20.39 1.89 3.22
N PRO A 384 20.83 1.83 1.94
CA PRO A 384 21.26 3.02 1.21
C PRO A 384 20.12 4.01 0.90
N ASP A 385 20.29 5.28 1.29
CA ASP A 385 19.25 6.32 1.15
C ASP A 385 18.82 6.63 -0.29
N PHE A 386 19.66 6.34 -1.30
CA PHE A 386 19.29 6.56 -2.70
C PHE A 386 18.42 5.43 -3.28
N ILE A 387 18.27 4.30 -2.57
CA ILE A 387 17.32 3.25 -2.94
C ILE A 387 15.96 3.68 -2.35
N PRO A 388 14.98 4.10 -3.17
CA PRO A 388 13.71 4.65 -2.67
C PRO A 388 12.83 3.59 -2.00
N VAL A 389 13.13 2.31 -2.22
CA VAL A 389 12.50 1.18 -1.54
C VAL A 389 13.19 0.99 -0.20
N LYS A 390 12.46 0.92 0.91
CA LYS A 390 12.99 0.57 2.24
C LYS A 390 12.18 -0.57 2.87
N PRO A 391 12.79 -1.54 3.58
CA PRO A 391 12.07 -2.53 4.37
C PRO A 391 11.15 -1.86 5.40
N ASN A 392 9.96 -2.42 5.63
CA ASN A 392 9.01 -1.90 6.64
C ASN A 392 8.73 -2.92 7.79
N GLY A 393 9.50 -4.01 7.83
CA GLY A 393 9.48 -5.06 8.84
C GLY A 393 10.63 -6.05 8.60
N ASN A 394 10.64 -7.15 9.34
CA ASN A 394 11.64 -8.20 9.20
C ASN A 394 11.62 -8.80 7.78
N LEU A 395 12.80 -9.11 7.23
CA LEU A 395 12.94 -9.79 5.95
C LEU A 395 13.53 -11.19 6.11
N ASN A 396 13.14 -12.12 5.23
CA ASN A 396 13.80 -13.41 5.09
C ASN A 396 14.89 -13.29 4.02
N ALA A 397 16.16 -13.43 4.38
CA ALA A 397 17.28 -13.60 3.46
C ALA A 397 17.40 -15.05 3.02
N TYR A 398 17.69 -15.29 1.75
CA TYR A 398 17.91 -16.63 1.19
C TYR A 398 18.81 -16.56 -0.04
N GLY A 399 19.43 -17.67 -0.47
CA GLY A 399 20.16 -17.75 -1.74
C GLY A 399 21.50 -18.46 -1.60
N TYR A 400 22.46 -18.11 -2.45
CA TYR A 400 23.81 -18.69 -2.40
C TYR A 400 24.93 -17.72 -2.76
N VAL A 401 26.13 -18.09 -2.30
CA VAL A 401 27.42 -17.50 -2.70
C VAL A 401 28.30 -18.63 -3.25
N GLU A 402 29.10 -18.35 -4.26
CA GLU A 402 30.14 -19.25 -4.79
C GLU A 402 31.52 -18.90 -4.21
N GLU A 403 32.44 -19.87 -4.19
CA GLU A 403 33.84 -19.66 -3.78
C GLU A 403 34.56 -18.51 -4.52
N THR A 404 34.12 -18.19 -5.73
CA THR A 404 34.63 -17.06 -6.53
C THR A 404 34.25 -15.67 -6.00
N GLY A 405 33.34 -15.59 -5.02
CA GLY A 405 32.69 -14.36 -4.56
C GLY A 405 31.51 -13.91 -5.44
N ALA A 406 31.09 -14.72 -6.41
CA ALA A 406 29.80 -14.52 -7.10
C ALA A 406 28.65 -14.90 -6.16
N PHE A 407 27.51 -14.20 -6.25
CA PHE A 407 26.37 -14.42 -5.37
C PHE A 407 25.04 -14.15 -6.07
N ASP A 408 23.99 -14.75 -5.52
CA ASP A 408 22.58 -14.57 -5.88
C ASP A 408 21.76 -14.72 -4.59
N LEU A 409 21.42 -13.59 -3.98
CA LEU A 409 20.72 -13.51 -2.69
C LEU A 409 19.37 -12.83 -2.86
N GLY A 410 18.31 -13.44 -2.35
CA GLY A 410 17.00 -12.84 -2.20
C GLY A 410 16.76 -12.31 -0.79
N LEU A 411 15.97 -11.23 -0.69
CA LEU A 411 15.29 -10.83 0.54
C LEU A 411 13.78 -10.84 0.25
N SER A 412 12.95 -11.40 1.12
CA SER A 412 11.49 -11.37 0.96
C SER A 412 10.79 -10.87 2.22
N GLY A 413 9.72 -10.09 2.05
CA GLY A 413 8.96 -9.51 3.15
C GLY A 413 8.16 -8.30 2.72
N SER A 414 7.90 -7.41 3.67
CA SER A 414 7.13 -6.18 3.44
C SER A 414 8.06 -4.98 3.28
N LEU A 415 7.82 -4.18 2.24
CA LEU A 415 8.65 -3.06 1.79
C LEU A 415 7.78 -1.80 1.64
N GLY A 416 8.41 -0.63 1.58
CA GLY A 416 7.76 0.63 1.21
C GLY A 416 8.59 1.34 0.15
N LEU A 417 7.94 2.01 -0.80
CA LEU A 417 8.54 2.71 -1.93
C LEU A 417 8.27 4.22 -1.81
N GLU A 418 9.32 5.02 -1.73
CA GLU A 418 9.28 6.48 -1.75
C GLU A 418 9.16 6.99 -3.20
N MET A 419 8.00 7.56 -3.56
CA MET A 419 7.74 8.14 -4.87
C MET A 419 7.77 9.68 -4.81
N PRO A 420 8.01 10.39 -5.93
CA PRO A 420 7.88 11.84 -6.00
C PRO A 420 6.51 12.38 -5.55
N THR A 421 5.47 11.56 -5.62
CA THR A 421 4.09 11.86 -5.21
C THR A 421 3.73 11.41 -3.79
N GLY A 422 4.59 10.64 -3.11
CA GLY A 422 4.41 10.17 -1.74
C GLY A 422 4.90 8.73 -1.50
N ASN A 423 4.85 8.25 -0.26
CA ASN A 423 5.27 6.89 0.06
C ASN A 423 4.14 5.89 -0.21
N GLN A 424 4.44 4.80 -0.91
CA GLN A 424 3.55 3.69 -1.19
C GLN A 424 4.00 2.41 -0.47
N GLY A 425 3.06 1.56 -0.07
CA GLY A 425 3.38 0.21 0.45
C GLY A 425 3.64 -0.76 -0.70
N VAL A 426 4.69 -1.59 -0.57
CA VAL A 426 5.00 -2.66 -1.53
C VAL A 426 5.11 -3.99 -0.79
N GLN A 427 4.25 -4.96 -1.12
CA GLN A 427 4.50 -6.34 -0.71
C GLN A 427 5.29 -7.04 -1.82
N GLY A 428 6.47 -7.60 -1.51
CA GLY A 428 7.34 -8.08 -2.58
C GLY A 428 8.60 -8.83 -2.15
N SER A 429 9.46 -9.05 -3.13
CA SER A 429 10.79 -9.62 -2.98
C SER A 429 11.84 -8.71 -3.61
N LEU A 430 13.06 -8.86 -3.12
CA LEU A 430 14.27 -8.23 -3.59
C LEU A 430 15.23 -9.35 -3.99
N ARG A 431 16.00 -9.15 -5.03
CA ARG A 431 17.05 -10.05 -5.48
C ARG A 431 18.31 -9.28 -5.80
N LEU A 432 19.43 -9.79 -5.32
CA LEU A 432 20.74 -9.16 -5.38
C LEU A 432 21.69 -10.10 -6.08
N THR A 433 22.23 -9.63 -7.19
CA THR A 433 23.29 -10.31 -7.94
C THR A 433 24.51 -9.41 -8.00
N GLN A 434 25.62 -9.90 -8.57
CA GLN A 434 26.81 -9.07 -8.74
C GLN A 434 26.63 -7.88 -9.71
N ASN A 435 25.58 -7.88 -10.55
CA ASN A 435 25.38 -6.90 -11.63
C ASN A 435 24.16 -5.98 -11.41
N GLU A 436 23.11 -6.49 -10.76
CA GLU A 436 21.83 -5.80 -10.58
C GLU A 436 21.20 -6.11 -9.21
N PHE A 437 20.44 -5.14 -8.71
CA PHE A 437 19.52 -5.26 -7.60
C PHE A 437 18.10 -5.10 -8.14
N THR A 438 17.25 -6.12 -7.98
CA THR A 438 15.93 -6.19 -8.62
C THR A 438 14.87 -6.39 -7.55
N MET A 439 13.96 -5.42 -7.39
CA MET A 439 12.72 -5.56 -6.62
C MET A 439 11.57 -6.00 -7.52
N THR A 440 10.69 -6.87 -7.03
CA THR A 440 9.38 -7.16 -7.63
C THR A 440 8.32 -7.26 -6.54
N GLY A 441 7.18 -6.61 -6.71
CA GLY A 441 6.08 -6.63 -5.73
C GLY A 441 4.79 -6.01 -6.25
N GLU A 442 3.85 -5.77 -5.34
CA GLU A 442 2.54 -5.17 -5.62
C GLU A 442 2.36 -3.85 -4.87
N VAL A 443 1.80 -2.83 -5.55
CA VAL A 443 1.44 -1.51 -5.01
C VAL A 443 -0.08 -1.36 -5.02
N VAL A 444 -0.68 -1.02 -3.88
CA VAL A 444 -2.13 -0.76 -3.79
C VAL A 444 -2.39 0.74 -3.89
N SER A 445 -3.12 1.15 -4.93
CA SER A 445 -3.48 2.55 -5.21
C SER A 445 -5.00 2.69 -5.31
N GLY A 446 -5.64 3.16 -4.24
CA GLY A 446 -7.10 3.14 -4.13
C GLY A 446 -7.64 1.71 -4.01
N ASP A 447 -8.48 1.29 -4.96
CA ASP A 447 -8.99 -0.08 -5.09
C ASP A 447 -8.16 -0.93 -6.09
N ASP A 448 -7.18 -0.34 -6.80
CA ASP A 448 -6.36 -1.01 -7.82
C ASP A 448 -5.06 -1.60 -7.24
N VAL A 449 -4.67 -2.78 -7.74
CA VAL A 449 -3.42 -3.48 -7.36
C VAL A 449 -2.46 -3.55 -8.56
N TRP A 450 -1.41 -2.75 -8.51
CA TRP A 450 -0.40 -2.63 -9.56
C TRP A 450 0.76 -3.58 -9.33
N GLY A 451 1.26 -4.20 -10.40
CA GLY A 451 2.58 -4.82 -10.36
C GLY A 451 3.66 -3.73 -10.36
N ALA A 452 4.69 -3.87 -9.54
CA ALA A 452 5.81 -2.94 -9.46
C ALA A 452 7.14 -3.69 -9.50
N THR A 453 8.03 -3.29 -10.41
CA THR A 453 9.39 -3.82 -10.51
C THR A 453 10.38 -2.65 -10.52
N ALA A 454 11.47 -2.75 -9.76
CA ALA A 454 12.56 -1.77 -9.80
C ALA A 454 13.88 -2.49 -10.03
N ILE A 455 14.58 -2.17 -11.13
CA ILE A 455 15.87 -2.74 -11.50
C ILE A 455 16.92 -1.65 -11.32
N ILE A 456 17.83 -1.85 -10.38
CA ILE A 456 18.89 -0.92 -10.03
C ILE A 456 20.20 -1.50 -10.55
N THR A 457 20.84 -0.75 -11.45
CA THR A 457 22.14 -1.05 -12.03
C THR A 457 23.16 0.00 -11.59
N LYS A 458 24.40 -0.10 -12.07
CA LYS A 458 25.42 0.93 -11.86
C LYS A 458 24.97 2.30 -12.37
N ASP A 459 24.50 2.32 -13.60
CA ASP A 459 24.36 3.55 -14.38
C ASP A 459 22.95 4.16 -14.24
N GLU A 460 21.95 3.34 -13.93
CA GLU A 460 20.54 3.76 -13.78
C GLU A 460 19.70 2.90 -12.80
N THR A 461 18.64 3.51 -12.26
CA THR A 461 17.51 2.84 -11.60
C THR A 461 16.30 2.91 -12.51
N ARG A 462 15.75 1.76 -12.91
CA ARG A 462 14.58 1.64 -13.78
C ARG A 462 13.38 1.08 -13.01
N CYS A 463 12.36 1.89 -12.82
CA CYS A 463 11.09 1.50 -12.21
C CYS A 463 10.04 1.25 -13.29
N ILE A 464 9.33 0.13 -13.17
CA ILE A 464 8.31 -0.37 -14.09
C ILE A 464 7.04 -0.62 -13.26
N ALA A 465 5.93 -0.01 -13.66
CA ALA A 465 4.59 -0.29 -13.17
C ALA A 465 3.82 -1.07 -14.25
N THR A 466 3.35 -2.26 -13.88
CA THR A 466 2.50 -3.12 -14.69
C THR A 466 1.05 -2.92 -14.26
N ALA A 467 0.19 -2.58 -15.22
CA ALA A 467 -1.19 -2.21 -14.98
C ALA A 467 -2.03 -3.36 -14.39
N PRO A 468 -3.01 -3.07 -13.51
CA PRO A 468 -3.95 -4.07 -13.00
C PRO A 468 -4.80 -4.67 -14.13
N ASN A 469 -5.30 -5.89 -13.95
CA ASN A 469 -6.11 -6.58 -14.96
C ASN A 469 -7.40 -5.82 -15.38
N ASN A 470 -7.92 -4.94 -14.52
CA ASN A 470 -9.09 -4.09 -14.76
C ASN A 470 -8.74 -2.66 -15.23
N PHE A 471 -7.47 -2.34 -15.46
CA PHE A 471 -7.00 -1.02 -15.90
C PHE A 471 -7.79 -0.49 -17.11
N THR A 472 -8.03 -1.37 -18.08
CA THR A 472 -8.74 -1.08 -19.33
C THR A 472 -10.19 -0.66 -19.12
N ASP A 473 -10.84 -1.13 -18.06
CA ASP A 473 -12.23 -0.79 -17.74
C ASP A 473 -12.34 0.71 -17.37
N GLY A 474 -11.33 1.23 -16.65
CA GLY A 474 -11.24 2.63 -16.24
C GLY A 474 -10.84 3.61 -17.36
N ILE A 475 -10.19 3.13 -18.44
CA ILE A 475 -9.85 3.97 -19.60
C ILE A 475 -11.14 4.48 -20.27
N SER A 476 -12.10 3.58 -20.50
CA SER A 476 -13.37 3.92 -21.12
C SER A 476 -14.15 4.94 -20.29
N GLU A 477 -14.25 4.74 -18.96
CA GLU A 477 -14.93 5.67 -18.05
C GLU A 477 -14.23 7.04 -18.00
N THR A 478 -12.90 7.07 -17.86
CA THR A 478 -12.11 8.31 -17.76
C THR A 478 -12.21 9.14 -19.04
N VAL A 479 -12.10 8.51 -20.21
CA VAL A 479 -12.22 9.19 -21.50
C VAL A 479 -13.66 9.63 -21.74
N THR A 480 -14.65 8.75 -21.50
CA THR A 480 -16.07 9.07 -21.69
C THR A 480 -16.53 10.22 -20.80
N ALA A 481 -16.18 10.23 -19.51
CA ALA A 481 -16.59 11.28 -18.58
C ALA A 481 -16.11 12.69 -18.99
N GLN A 482 -14.88 12.81 -19.53
CA GLN A 482 -14.36 14.09 -20.05
C GLN A 482 -15.12 14.60 -21.29
N ILE A 483 -15.81 13.71 -22.00
CA ILE A 483 -16.47 14.00 -23.29
C ILE A 483 -17.98 14.14 -23.12
N ASP A 484 -18.60 13.33 -22.26
CA ASP A 484 -19.99 13.51 -21.83
C ASP A 484 -20.17 14.91 -21.22
N GLN A 485 -19.21 15.41 -20.43
CA GLN A 485 -19.22 16.78 -19.93
C GLN A 485 -19.22 17.84 -21.06
N ALA A 486 -18.51 17.57 -22.17
CA ALA A 486 -18.47 18.46 -23.33
C ALA A 486 -19.76 18.38 -24.18
N ILE A 487 -20.36 17.20 -24.28
CA ILE A 487 -21.65 16.97 -24.95
C ILE A 487 -22.78 17.61 -24.15
N GLU A 488 -22.88 17.38 -22.84
CA GLU A 488 -23.90 17.99 -21.94
C GLU A 488 -23.85 19.52 -22.03
N THR A 489 -22.65 20.10 -22.04
CA THR A 489 -22.44 21.55 -22.22
C THR A 489 -23.00 22.04 -23.57
N THR A 490 -22.92 21.23 -24.62
CA THR A 490 -23.39 21.56 -25.97
C THR A 490 -24.90 21.36 -26.13
N GLU A 491 -25.46 20.27 -25.59
CA GLU A 491 -26.91 20.01 -25.57
C GLU A 491 -27.67 21.10 -24.81
N LYS A 492 -27.13 21.53 -23.66
CA LYS A 492 -27.72 22.63 -22.87
C LYS A 492 -27.72 23.96 -23.62
N ALA A 493 -26.67 24.25 -24.39
CA ALA A 493 -26.61 25.44 -25.23
C ALA A 493 -27.65 25.41 -26.37
N LEU A 494 -27.97 24.23 -26.91
CA LEU A 494 -29.05 24.02 -27.88
C LEU A 494 -30.44 24.24 -27.23
N GLU A 495 -30.70 23.67 -26.05
CA GLU A 495 -32.00 23.81 -25.36
C GLU A 495 -32.30 25.27 -24.96
N ASP A 496 -31.30 26.00 -24.48
CA ASP A 496 -31.44 27.44 -24.17
C ASP A 496 -31.66 28.29 -25.42
N LEU A 497 -31.17 27.85 -26.58
CA LEU A 497 -31.35 28.51 -27.86
C LEU A 497 -32.75 28.27 -28.48
N GLU A 498 -33.29 27.05 -28.40
CA GLU A 498 -34.66 26.78 -28.86
C GLU A 498 -35.67 27.67 -28.12
N LYS A 499 -35.52 27.80 -26.79
CA LYS A 499 -36.30 28.73 -25.96
C LYS A 499 -36.13 30.19 -26.37
N ALA A 500 -34.93 30.60 -26.81
CA ALA A 500 -34.70 31.96 -27.30
C ALA A 500 -35.42 32.22 -28.65
N ASN A 501 -35.46 31.21 -29.54
CA ASN A 501 -36.10 31.32 -30.85
C ASN A 501 -37.64 31.39 -30.74
N GLU A 502 -38.27 30.58 -29.88
CA GLU A 502 -39.72 30.64 -29.63
C GLU A 502 -40.17 32.03 -29.15
N ASN A 503 -39.38 32.66 -28.24
CA ASN A 503 -39.63 34.02 -27.77
C ASN A 503 -39.47 35.07 -28.90
N TYR A 504 -38.63 34.82 -29.90
CA TYR A 504 -38.36 35.76 -31.00
C TYR A 504 -39.44 35.76 -32.10
N GLU A 505 -39.95 34.59 -32.54
CA GLU A 505 -41.06 34.54 -33.51
C GLU A 505 -42.31 35.25 -32.97
N PHE A 506 -42.54 35.10 -31.67
CA PHE A 506 -43.61 35.74 -30.92
C PHE A 506 -43.57 37.27 -30.99
N GLU A 507 -42.40 37.89 -30.81
CA GLU A 507 -42.24 39.35 -30.92
C GLU A 507 -42.41 39.87 -32.35
N LEU A 508 -42.01 39.08 -33.34
CA LEU A 508 -42.23 39.35 -34.76
C LEU A 508 -43.73 39.47 -35.07
N SER A 509 -44.56 38.62 -34.47
CA SER A 509 -46.03 38.69 -34.57
C SER A 509 -46.59 40.00 -34.01
N LEU A 510 -46.07 40.46 -32.85
CA LEU A 510 -46.55 41.65 -32.16
C LEU A 510 -46.04 42.95 -32.80
N ARG A 511 -44.83 42.96 -33.38
CA ARG A 511 -44.32 44.08 -34.20
C ARG A 511 -45.07 44.16 -35.54
N GLY A 512 -45.41 43.02 -36.15
CA GLY A 512 -46.33 42.93 -37.28
C GLY A 512 -47.72 43.48 -36.95
N LEU A 513 -48.23 43.16 -35.76
CA LEU A 513 -49.50 43.70 -35.27
C LEU A 513 -49.45 45.21 -35.00
N ARG A 514 -48.41 45.75 -34.35
CA ARG A 514 -48.20 47.21 -34.20
C ARG A 514 -48.18 47.93 -35.54
N THR A 515 -47.72 47.27 -36.61
CA THR A 515 -47.76 47.79 -37.98
C THR A 515 -49.18 47.76 -38.59
N ALA A 516 -49.97 46.72 -38.31
CA ALA A 516 -51.34 46.58 -38.81
C ALA A 516 -52.38 47.41 -38.03
N LEU A 517 -52.16 47.63 -36.73
CA LEU A 517 -53.11 48.27 -35.81
C LEU A 517 -53.53 49.68 -36.21
N PRO A 518 -52.65 50.61 -36.63
CA PRO A 518 -53.05 51.94 -37.09
C PRO A 518 -54.11 51.89 -38.20
N GLY A 519 -53.96 50.97 -39.18
CA GLY A 519 -54.94 50.80 -40.25
C GLY A 519 -56.29 50.21 -39.78
N ILE A 520 -56.27 49.36 -38.75
CA ILE A 520 -57.49 48.85 -38.10
C ILE A 520 -58.18 49.95 -37.29
N ILE A 521 -57.42 50.74 -36.53
CA ILE A 521 -57.88 51.85 -35.71
C ILE A 521 -58.53 52.93 -36.57
N ASP A 522 -57.87 53.36 -37.65
CA ASP A 522 -58.37 54.42 -38.51
C ASP A 522 -59.62 53.98 -39.30
N ARG A 523 -59.70 52.69 -39.68
CA ARG A 523 -60.93 52.09 -40.25
C ARG A 523 -62.07 52.06 -39.23
N ALA A 524 -61.81 51.64 -37.99
CA ALA A 524 -62.80 51.63 -36.92
C ALA A 524 -63.30 53.05 -36.57
N LEU A 525 -62.41 54.04 -36.55
CA LEU A 525 -62.77 55.46 -36.38
C LEU A 525 -63.66 55.96 -37.52
N ALA A 526 -63.36 55.62 -38.78
CA ALA A 526 -64.19 55.96 -39.94
C ALA A 526 -65.59 55.32 -39.86
N GLU A 527 -65.69 54.08 -39.40
CA GLU A 527 -66.96 53.39 -39.18
C GLU A 527 -67.80 54.02 -38.05
N ILE A 528 -67.17 54.48 -36.97
CA ILE A 528 -67.85 55.20 -35.89
C ILE A 528 -68.29 56.60 -36.35
N ASN A 529 -67.47 57.32 -37.12
CA ASN A 529 -67.86 58.60 -37.72
C ASN A 529 -69.07 58.42 -38.65
N THR A 530 -69.06 57.37 -39.47
CA THR A 530 -70.19 56.98 -40.33
C THR A 530 -71.45 56.65 -39.52
N ALA A 531 -71.32 55.98 -38.36
CA ALA A 531 -72.44 55.72 -37.46
C ALA A 531 -72.98 57.00 -36.80
N GLU A 532 -72.10 57.95 -36.43
CA GLU A 532 -72.45 59.26 -35.91
C GLU A 532 -73.25 60.07 -36.94
N ASP A 533 -72.71 60.24 -38.15
CA ASP A 533 -73.34 61.01 -39.22
C ASP A 533 -74.70 60.42 -39.63
N ASN A 534 -74.79 59.09 -39.72
CA ASN A 534 -76.06 58.41 -39.98
C ASN A 534 -77.06 58.60 -38.82
N GLY A 535 -76.60 58.58 -37.57
CA GLY A 535 -77.43 58.89 -36.39
C GLY A 535 -77.96 60.31 -36.41
N ILE A 536 -77.10 61.30 -36.71
CA ILE A 536 -77.47 62.72 -36.82
C ILE A 536 -78.43 62.94 -37.99
N LYS A 537 -78.14 62.36 -39.16
CA LYS A 537 -78.99 62.46 -40.37
C LYS A 537 -80.36 61.81 -40.15
N SER A 538 -80.41 60.66 -39.50
CA SER A 538 -81.67 60.00 -39.10
C SER A 538 -82.47 60.87 -38.14
N GLY A 539 -81.83 61.42 -37.09
CA GLY A 539 -82.47 62.35 -36.16
C GLY A 539 -83.02 63.60 -36.83
N ARG A 540 -82.21 64.24 -37.70
CA ARG A 540 -82.63 65.42 -38.47
C ARG A 540 -83.76 65.12 -39.46
N SER A 541 -83.75 63.95 -40.09
CA SER A 541 -84.86 63.50 -40.95
C SER A 541 -86.16 63.35 -40.14
N GLN A 542 -86.10 62.74 -38.95
CA GLN A 542 -87.25 62.65 -38.05
C GLN A 542 -87.72 64.02 -37.54
N ALA A 543 -86.80 64.94 -37.23
CA ALA A 543 -87.13 66.32 -36.86
C ALA A 543 -87.82 67.06 -38.01
N ASN A 544 -87.27 67.01 -39.22
CA ASN A 544 -87.86 67.62 -40.41
C ASN A 544 -89.24 67.03 -40.72
N LYS A 545 -89.44 65.72 -40.55
CA LYS A 545 -90.75 65.09 -40.66
C LYS A 545 -91.75 65.69 -39.67
N ILE A 546 -91.40 65.79 -38.38
CA ILE A 546 -92.26 66.42 -37.36
C ILE A 546 -92.60 67.87 -37.73
N LEU A 547 -91.62 68.65 -38.20
CA LEU A 547 -91.81 70.04 -38.59
C LEU A 547 -92.75 70.18 -39.79
N ASN A 548 -92.62 69.31 -40.79
CA ASN A 548 -93.46 69.30 -41.98
C ASN A 548 -94.88 68.84 -41.65
N ASP A 549 -95.02 67.66 -41.01
CA ASP A 549 -96.30 67.04 -40.65
C ASP A 549 -97.18 67.95 -39.76
N ASN A 550 -96.57 68.87 -38.99
CA ASN A 550 -97.27 69.78 -38.07
C ASN A 550 -97.21 71.26 -38.48
N ASN A 551 -96.65 71.57 -39.66
CA ASN A 551 -96.45 72.92 -40.19
C ASN A 551 -95.75 73.87 -39.19
N ARG A 552 -94.56 73.48 -38.69
CA ARG A 552 -93.78 74.16 -37.63
C ARG A 552 -92.42 74.65 -38.13
N LYS A 553 -91.78 75.54 -37.35
CA LYS A 553 -90.40 76.01 -37.57
C LYS A 553 -89.47 75.43 -36.50
N LEU A 554 -88.29 74.96 -36.87
CA LEU A 554 -87.28 74.52 -35.90
C LEU A 554 -86.78 75.71 -35.08
N CYS A 555 -86.68 75.53 -33.76
CA CYS A 555 -86.11 76.52 -32.84
C CYS A 555 -84.76 76.07 -32.29
N SER A 556 -84.67 74.80 -31.88
CA SER A 556 -83.41 74.15 -31.48
C SER A 556 -83.57 72.64 -31.43
N ASP A 557 -82.49 71.90 -31.57
CA ASP A 557 -82.42 70.47 -31.30
C ASP A 557 -81.13 70.15 -30.53
N ASN A 558 -81.09 68.99 -29.87
CA ASN A 558 -79.88 68.46 -29.24
C ASN A 558 -79.35 67.18 -29.94
N ILE A 559 -79.79 66.91 -31.18
CA ILE A 559 -79.54 65.64 -31.89
C ILE A 559 -78.05 65.39 -32.02
N ALA A 560 -77.31 66.39 -32.52
CA ALA A 560 -75.86 66.27 -32.71
C ALA A 560 -75.12 66.04 -31.39
N ALA A 561 -75.48 66.74 -30.31
CA ALA A 561 -74.84 66.59 -29.00
C ALA A 561 -75.11 65.22 -28.37
N VAL A 562 -76.35 64.75 -28.43
CA VAL A 562 -76.76 63.45 -27.87
C VAL A 562 -76.15 62.28 -28.66
N VAL A 563 -76.15 62.34 -30.00
CA VAL A 563 -75.54 61.30 -30.85
C VAL A 563 -74.01 61.27 -30.67
N LYS A 564 -73.34 62.43 -30.61
CA LYS A 564 -71.90 62.53 -30.30
C LYS A 564 -71.57 61.91 -28.95
N SER A 565 -72.34 62.24 -27.90
CA SER A 565 -72.17 61.65 -26.57
C SER A 565 -72.32 60.12 -26.58
N ALA A 566 -73.27 59.60 -27.37
CA ALA A 566 -73.54 58.15 -27.47
C ALA A 566 -72.37 57.34 -28.07
N VAL A 567 -71.64 57.93 -29.03
CA VAL A 567 -70.50 57.28 -29.71
C VAL A 567 -69.15 57.64 -29.09
N LYS A 568 -69.08 58.67 -28.24
CA LYS A 568 -67.83 59.14 -27.62
C LYS A 568 -66.99 58.03 -26.97
N PRO A 569 -67.54 57.09 -26.17
CA PRO A 569 -66.72 56.04 -25.55
C PRO A 569 -65.96 55.16 -26.54
N TYR A 570 -66.54 54.91 -27.73
CA TYR A 570 -65.91 54.13 -28.79
C TYR A 570 -64.74 54.91 -29.43
N LYS A 571 -64.88 56.22 -29.60
CA LYS A 571 -63.79 57.09 -30.08
C LYS A 571 -62.67 57.26 -29.05
N ASP A 572 -63.04 57.38 -27.78
CA ASP A 572 -62.09 57.50 -26.66
C ASP A 572 -61.23 56.23 -26.54
N ALA A 573 -61.83 55.04 -26.65
CA ALA A 573 -61.11 53.77 -26.61
C ALA A 573 -60.13 53.59 -27.77
N LEU A 574 -60.53 53.92 -29.01
CA LEU A 574 -59.64 53.91 -30.17
C LEU A 574 -58.51 54.94 -30.06
N THR A 575 -58.79 56.11 -29.49
CA THR A 575 -57.76 57.13 -29.22
C THR A 575 -56.77 56.64 -28.17
N ARG A 576 -57.24 55.98 -27.10
CA ARG A 576 -56.39 55.38 -26.07
C ARG A 576 -55.49 54.29 -26.67
N LEU A 577 -56.03 53.40 -27.50
CA LEU A 577 -55.21 52.40 -28.20
C LEU A 577 -54.22 53.03 -29.17
N LYS A 578 -54.62 54.05 -29.94
CA LYS A 578 -53.70 54.76 -30.85
C LYS A 578 -52.53 55.38 -30.09
N ASN A 579 -52.79 55.96 -28.92
CA ASN A 579 -51.74 56.54 -28.07
C ASN A 579 -50.84 55.45 -27.44
N ALA A 580 -51.40 54.31 -27.03
CA ALA A 580 -50.63 53.19 -26.49
C ALA A 580 -49.74 52.52 -27.55
N VAL A 581 -50.25 52.34 -28.77
CA VAL A 581 -49.51 51.77 -29.92
C VAL A 581 -48.41 52.73 -30.41
N ASN A 582 -48.64 54.04 -30.37
CA ASN A 582 -47.68 55.05 -30.80
C ASN A 582 -46.63 55.41 -29.72
N ASN A 583 -46.68 54.80 -28.54
CA ASN A 583 -45.68 55.05 -27.50
C ASN A 583 -44.42 54.22 -27.77
N SER A 584 -43.32 54.89 -28.10
CA SER A 584 -42.04 54.25 -28.42
C SER A 584 -41.27 53.72 -27.20
N ASN A 585 -41.68 54.08 -25.97
CA ASN A 585 -41.02 53.60 -24.76
C ASN A 585 -41.68 52.28 -24.33
N ASP A 586 -40.98 51.16 -24.45
CA ASP A 586 -41.51 49.82 -24.15
C ASP A 586 -41.10 49.36 -22.74
N ASN A 587 -41.89 49.73 -21.74
CA ASN A 587 -41.68 49.36 -20.34
C ASN A 587 -42.93 48.68 -19.76
N ALA A 588 -42.81 48.10 -18.56
CA ALA A 588 -43.91 47.35 -17.94
C ALA A 588 -45.23 48.16 -17.85
N GLN A 589 -45.16 49.47 -17.57
CA GLN A 589 -46.34 50.34 -17.51
C GLN A 589 -46.99 50.56 -18.88
N THR A 590 -46.19 50.77 -19.94
CA THR A 590 -46.72 50.96 -21.30
C THR A 590 -47.24 49.66 -21.91
N ARG A 591 -46.66 48.50 -21.54
CA ARG A 591 -47.18 47.18 -21.86
C ARG A 591 -48.54 46.92 -21.19
N THR A 592 -48.70 47.14 -19.88
CA THR A 592 -50.01 47.02 -19.20
C THR A 592 -51.06 47.95 -19.82
N GLU A 593 -50.69 49.18 -20.20
CA GLU A 593 -51.59 50.13 -20.87
C GLU A 593 -52.00 49.68 -22.29
N LEU A 594 -51.07 49.08 -23.05
CA LEU A 594 -51.33 48.50 -24.37
C LEU A 594 -52.27 47.29 -24.28
N GLU A 595 -52.02 46.35 -23.35
CA GLU A 595 -52.93 45.23 -23.08
C GLU A 595 -54.35 45.73 -22.75
N ALA A 596 -54.46 46.64 -21.78
CA ALA A 596 -55.74 47.19 -21.35
C ALA A 596 -56.48 47.90 -22.50
N ALA A 597 -55.75 48.61 -23.38
CA ALA A 597 -56.33 49.26 -24.55
C ALA A 597 -56.81 48.26 -25.63
N LEU A 598 -56.07 47.18 -25.87
CA LEU A 598 -56.45 46.11 -26.80
C LEU A 598 -57.73 45.40 -26.34
N ARG A 599 -57.79 44.96 -25.08
CA ARG A 599 -58.99 44.30 -24.50
C ARG A 599 -60.22 45.23 -24.51
N ASN A 600 -60.03 46.51 -24.16
CA ASN A 600 -61.10 47.51 -24.19
C ASN A 600 -61.66 47.68 -25.60
N LEU A 601 -60.81 47.75 -26.64
CA LEU A 601 -61.26 47.83 -28.02
C LEU A 601 -61.99 46.54 -28.47
N ALA A 602 -61.49 45.36 -28.12
CA ALA A 602 -62.13 44.08 -28.45
C ALA A 602 -63.57 44.00 -27.90
N GLY A 603 -63.79 44.52 -26.68
CA GLY A 603 -65.13 44.65 -26.06
C GLY A 603 -66.08 45.67 -26.70
N LEU A 604 -65.59 46.50 -27.64
CA LEU A 604 -66.34 47.57 -28.30
C LEU A 604 -66.66 47.28 -29.77
N ASN A 605 -66.67 46.00 -30.16
CA ASN A 605 -66.90 45.50 -31.51
C ASN A 605 -68.21 45.97 -32.20
N LYS A 606 -69.21 46.45 -31.44
CA LYS A 606 -70.50 46.90 -31.97
C LYS A 606 -71.07 48.10 -31.20
N ILE A 607 -71.50 49.12 -31.94
CA ILE A 607 -72.40 50.15 -31.43
C ILE A 607 -73.83 49.62 -31.55
N ASN A 608 -74.52 49.48 -30.41
CA ASN A 608 -75.96 49.27 -30.35
C ASN A 608 -76.54 50.14 -29.23
N LYS A 609 -76.88 51.38 -29.54
CA LYS A 609 -77.39 52.37 -28.57
C LYS A 609 -78.70 52.97 -29.05
N SER A 610 -79.64 53.13 -28.13
CA SER A 610 -80.89 53.88 -28.34
C SER A 610 -80.80 55.18 -27.53
N VAL A 611 -80.90 56.33 -28.18
CA VAL A 611 -80.74 57.63 -27.53
C VAL A 611 -81.92 58.56 -27.78
N THR A 612 -82.35 59.25 -26.72
CA THR A 612 -83.52 60.14 -26.75
C THR A 612 -83.09 61.57 -27.06
N VAL A 613 -83.41 62.04 -28.27
CA VAL A 613 -83.22 63.42 -28.69
C VAL A 613 -84.46 64.26 -28.38
N SER A 614 -84.25 65.56 -28.20
CA SER A 614 -85.28 66.58 -27.98
C SER A 614 -85.25 67.59 -29.12
N ILE A 615 -86.41 67.85 -29.70
CA ILE A 615 -86.61 68.74 -30.84
C ILE A 615 -87.59 69.84 -30.39
N THR A 616 -87.08 71.06 -30.25
CA THR A 616 -87.88 72.24 -29.88
C THR A 616 -88.28 73.00 -31.14
N HIS A 617 -89.58 73.16 -31.34
CA HIS A 617 -90.16 73.81 -32.52
C HIS A 617 -91.20 74.85 -32.12
N GLY A 618 -91.47 75.77 -33.03
CA GLY A 618 -92.36 76.91 -32.86
C GLY A 618 -93.40 77.00 -33.98
N HIS A 619 -94.33 77.94 -33.85
CA HIS A 619 -95.31 78.19 -34.91
C HIS A 619 -94.62 78.74 -36.17
N LYS A 620 -95.01 78.28 -37.36
CA LYS A 620 -94.32 78.65 -38.61
C LYS A 620 -94.33 80.16 -38.88
N THR A 621 -95.44 80.84 -38.56
CA THR A 621 -95.60 82.29 -38.75
C THR A 621 -95.09 83.12 -37.57
N PHE A 622 -95.28 82.65 -36.33
CA PHE A 622 -94.95 83.41 -35.10
C PHE A 622 -93.56 83.06 -34.53
N GLY A 623 -92.84 82.16 -35.20
CA GLY A 623 -91.48 81.77 -34.86
C GLY A 623 -91.35 81.11 -33.49
N CYS A 624 -90.24 81.43 -32.83
CA CYS A 624 -89.75 80.76 -31.62
C CYS A 624 -89.96 81.61 -30.35
N GLY A 625 -91.07 82.35 -30.26
CA GLY A 625 -91.47 83.03 -29.03
C GLY A 625 -91.94 82.03 -27.95
N ASN A 626 -91.72 82.35 -26.67
CA ASN A 626 -91.94 81.40 -25.56
C ASN A 626 -93.37 80.84 -25.48
N LEU A 627 -94.39 81.62 -25.85
CA LEU A 627 -95.79 81.18 -25.91
C LEU A 627 -96.08 80.12 -26.98
N TRP A 628 -95.21 79.96 -27.97
CA TRP A 628 -95.44 79.12 -29.16
C TRP A 628 -94.47 77.94 -29.29
N LYS A 629 -93.55 77.78 -28.32
CA LYS A 629 -92.58 76.67 -28.29
C LYS A 629 -93.22 75.37 -27.81
N GLN A 630 -92.87 74.26 -28.44
CA GLN A 630 -93.13 72.91 -27.97
C GLN A 630 -91.87 72.06 -28.14
N THR A 631 -91.65 71.10 -27.24
CA THR A 631 -90.48 70.19 -27.28
C THR A 631 -90.95 68.74 -27.39
N ASN A 632 -90.61 68.09 -28.50
CA ASN A 632 -90.92 66.68 -28.75
C ASN A 632 -89.68 65.81 -28.50
N LYS A 633 -89.85 64.68 -27.80
CA LYS A 633 -88.80 63.67 -27.60
C LYS A 633 -88.93 62.53 -28.63
N ARG A 634 -87.80 62.02 -29.14
CA ARG A 634 -87.73 60.90 -30.09
C ARG A 634 -86.51 60.02 -29.82
N THR A 635 -86.63 58.72 -30.08
CA THR A 635 -85.54 57.76 -29.88
C THR A 635 -84.87 57.43 -31.20
N ILE A 636 -83.57 57.69 -31.31
CA ILE A 636 -82.74 57.28 -32.44
C ILE A 636 -82.01 55.99 -32.05
N LYS A 637 -82.07 54.97 -32.91
CA LYS A 637 -81.24 53.76 -32.78
C LYS A 637 -79.98 53.92 -33.63
N ILE A 638 -78.82 53.71 -33.02
CA ILE A 638 -77.51 53.65 -33.67
C ILE A 638 -77.04 52.19 -33.58
N ASN A 639 -76.96 51.52 -34.73
CA ASN A 639 -76.58 50.10 -34.83
C ASN A 639 -75.51 49.96 -35.92
N ARG A 640 -74.26 49.67 -35.54
CA ARG A 640 -73.13 49.49 -36.46
C ARG A 640 -72.12 48.52 -35.88
N THR A 641 -71.68 47.54 -36.67
CA THR A 641 -70.51 46.70 -36.33
C THR A 641 -69.24 47.50 -36.63
N ILE A 642 -68.33 47.56 -35.67
CA ILE A 642 -67.07 48.33 -35.75
C ILE A 642 -65.88 47.41 -36.01
N LEU A 643 -65.93 46.17 -35.50
CA LEU A 643 -64.90 45.13 -35.69
C LEU A 643 -65.58 43.79 -36.01
N ASN A 644 -64.96 42.98 -36.87
CA ASN A 644 -65.42 41.61 -37.14
C ASN A 644 -64.85 40.60 -36.12
N SER A 645 -65.33 39.35 -36.15
CA SER A 645 -64.93 38.30 -35.20
C SER A 645 -63.44 37.95 -35.28
N THR A 646 -62.86 37.90 -36.48
CA THR A 646 -61.42 37.65 -36.69
C THR A 646 -60.57 38.76 -36.06
N GLN A 647 -60.94 40.03 -36.27
CA GLN A 647 -60.27 41.17 -35.66
C GLN A 647 -60.39 41.16 -34.13
N VAL A 648 -61.54 40.78 -33.58
CA VAL A 648 -61.72 40.63 -32.13
C VAL A 648 -60.86 39.51 -31.57
N SER A 649 -60.73 38.38 -32.27
CA SER A 649 -59.83 37.29 -31.88
C SER A 649 -58.38 37.75 -31.86
N GLN A 650 -57.90 38.36 -32.95
CA GLN A 650 -56.54 38.90 -33.08
C GLN A 650 -56.22 39.94 -32.01
N LEU A 651 -57.18 40.79 -31.62
CA LEU A 651 -56.99 41.78 -30.55
C LEU A 651 -56.91 41.15 -29.15
N ASN A 652 -57.66 40.07 -28.88
CA ASN A 652 -57.62 39.37 -27.60
C ASN A 652 -56.35 38.53 -27.46
N GLU A 653 -56.01 37.74 -28.49
CA GLU A 653 -54.79 36.95 -28.57
C GLU A 653 -53.56 37.84 -28.39
N ALA A 654 -53.51 38.99 -29.09
CA ALA A 654 -52.49 39.99 -28.89
C ALA A 654 -52.42 40.49 -27.44
N ALA A 655 -53.56 40.77 -26.80
CA ALA A 655 -53.60 41.26 -25.43
C ALA A 655 -53.10 40.22 -24.42
N ASP A 656 -53.49 38.95 -24.57
CA ASP A 656 -52.98 37.84 -23.76
C ASP A 656 -51.45 37.68 -23.88
N ASN A 657 -50.91 38.11 -25.02
CA ASN A 657 -49.52 38.01 -25.42
C ASN A 657 -48.65 39.23 -25.03
N VAL A 658 -49.21 40.42 -24.79
CA VAL A 658 -48.43 41.64 -24.43
C VAL A 658 -47.52 41.43 -23.20
N LYS A 659 -47.93 40.59 -22.24
CA LYS A 659 -47.18 40.32 -21.00
C LYS A 659 -45.85 39.59 -21.21
N TYR A 660 -45.65 38.93 -22.35
CA TYR A 660 -44.43 38.19 -22.66
C TYR A 660 -43.41 39.01 -23.49
N ILE A 661 -43.77 40.22 -23.94
CA ILE A 661 -42.81 41.15 -24.58
C ILE A 661 -41.79 41.59 -23.52
N GLN A 662 -40.51 41.24 -23.73
CA GLN A 662 -39.40 41.80 -22.97
C GLN A 662 -38.74 42.97 -23.73
N GLU A 663 -37.70 43.57 -23.17
CA GLU A 663 -37.03 44.74 -23.76
C GLU A 663 -36.05 44.30 -24.87
N ALA A 664 -36.60 43.87 -26.00
CA ALA A 664 -35.90 43.09 -27.01
C ALA A 664 -35.26 43.88 -28.17
N ASP A 665 -34.46 44.89 -27.83
CA ASP A 665 -33.39 45.34 -28.74
C ASP A 665 -32.06 44.78 -28.21
N GLY A 666 -31.82 43.49 -28.49
CA GLY A 666 -30.58 42.77 -28.18
C GLY A 666 -30.58 41.31 -28.67
N ILE A 667 -31.57 40.52 -28.23
CA ILE A 667 -31.60 39.04 -28.30
C ILE A 667 -31.37 38.46 -29.71
N ARG A 668 -31.86 39.12 -30.77
CA ARG A 668 -31.79 38.57 -32.14
C ARG A 668 -30.36 38.42 -32.68
N PHE A 669 -29.46 39.35 -32.36
CA PHE A 669 -28.09 39.27 -32.85
C PHE A 669 -27.30 38.21 -32.10
N ASP A 670 -27.48 38.11 -30.78
CA ASP A 670 -26.75 37.15 -29.95
C ASP A 670 -27.19 35.70 -30.25
N ALA A 671 -28.49 35.43 -30.41
CA ALA A 671 -28.98 34.07 -30.65
C ALA A 671 -28.45 33.46 -31.97
N GLN A 672 -28.51 34.18 -33.09
CA GLN A 672 -28.01 33.63 -34.37
C GLN A 672 -26.47 33.49 -34.37
N LEU A 673 -25.74 34.42 -33.74
CA LEU A 673 -24.29 34.26 -33.51
C LEU A 673 -24.01 32.98 -32.69
N ILE A 674 -24.81 32.67 -31.68
CA ILE A 674 -24.67 31.44 -30.89
C ILE A 674 -24.98 30.19 -31.73
N VAL A 675 -26.00 30.19 -32.62
CA VAL A 675 -26.24 29.06 -33.55
C VAL A 675 -25.04 28.82 -34.44
N ASP A 676 -24.56 29.90 -35.09
CA ASP A 676 -23.50 29.80 -36.08
C ASP A 676 -22.17 29.38 -35.42
N GLU A 677 -22.00 29.66 -34.11
CA GLU A 677 -20.89 29.21 -33.27
C GLU A 677 -20.96 27.75 -32.79
N LEU A 678 -22.07 27.02 -32.97
CA LEU A 678 -22.18 25.64 -32.46
C LEU A 678 -21.61 24.58 -33.44
N PRO A 679 -21.06 23.46 -32.93
CA PRO A 679 -20.73 22.28 -33.74
C PRO A 679 -21.99 21.61 -34.31
N THR A 680 -21.90 20.98 -35.47
CA THR A 680 -23.03 20.19 -35.99
C THR A 680 -23.13 18.82 -35.29
N MET A 681 -24.31 18.20 -35.30
CA MET A 681 -24.49 16.87 -34.71
C MET A 681 -23.62 15.80 -35.41
N GLU A 682 -23.38 15.93 -36.71
CA GLU A 682 -22.45 15.08 -37.47
C GLU A 682 -20.98 15.29 -37.05
N GLU A 683 -20.61 16.51 -36.64
CA GLU A 683 -19.29 16.78 -36.03
C GLU A 683 -19.16 16.20 -34.61
N LEU A 684 -20.25 16.13 -33.84
CA LEU A 684 -20.29 15.50 -32.51
C LEU A 684 -20.29 13.97 -32.58
N GLU A 685 -21.04 13.36 -33.50
CA GLU A 685 -20.98 11.91 -33.77
C GLU A 685 -19.61 11.49 -34.29
N GLY A 686 -18.97 12.32 -35.13
CA GLY A 686 -17.58 12.13 -35.56
C GLY A 686 -16.60 12.13 -34.39
N LEU A 687 -16.70 13.11 -33.48
CA LEU A 687 -15.90 13.16 -32.25
C LEU A 687 -16.11 11.90 -31.39
N LYS A 688 -17.37 11.49 -31.16
CA LYS A 688 -17.69 10.27 -30.40
C LYS A 688 -17.07 9.01 -31.03
N LYS A 689 -17.12 8.87 -32.36
CA LYS A 689 -16.54 7.71 -33.04
C LYS A 689 -15.01 7.68 -32.98
N ASN A 690 -14.36 8.83 -33.10
CA ASN A 690 -12.91 8.94 -32.96
C ASN A 690 -12.47 8.64 -31.51
N VAL A 691 -13.31 8.99 -30.54
CA VAL A 691 -13.14 8.65 -29.13
C VAL A 691 -13.28 7.15 -28.88
N GLU A 692 -14.32 6.50 -29.40
CA GLU A 692 -14.46 5.04 -29.32
C GLU A 692 -13.25 4.32 -29.94
N ALA A 693 -12.75 4.81 -31.08
CA ALA A 693 -11.53 4.31 -31.70
C ALA A 693 -10.28 4.52 -30.81
N CYS A 694 -10.11 5.70 -30.22
CA CYS A 694 -9.04 5.98 -29.27
C CYS A 694 -9.09 5.07 -28.03
N VAL A 695 -10.27 4.83 -27.45
CA VAL A 695 -10.42 3.96 -26.27
C VAL A 695 -9.98 2.53 -26.63
N SER A 696 -10.37 2.03 -27.81
CA SER A 696 -9.87 0.72 -28.32
C SER A 696 -8.34 0.73 -28.48
N GLU A 697 -7.78 1.79 -29.06
CA GLU A 697 -6.34 1.92 -29.30
C GLU A 697 -5.53 1.96 -27.99
N LEU A 698 -5.92 2.79 -27.03
CA LEU A 698 -5.31 2.84 -25.69
C LEU A 698 -5.43 1.49 -24.95
N THR A 699 -6.59 0.85 -25.06
CA THR A 699 -6.88 -0.44 -24.40
C THR A 699 -6.03 -1.58 -24.96
N GLU A 700 -5.79 -1.60 -26.26
CA GLU A 700 -5.08 -2.70 -26.94
C GLU A 700 -3.56 -2.49 -27.04
N GLN A 701 -3.07 -1.25 -26.96
CA GLN A 701 -1.69 -0.91 -27.31
C GLN A 701 -0.83 -0.38 -26.16
N LEU A 702 -1.41 0.04 -25.04
CA LEU A 702 -0.68 0.51 -23.87
C LEU A 702 -0.25 -0.68 -22.99
N GLY A 703 1.06 -0.84 -22.80
CA GLY A 703 1.67 -1.84 -21.94
C GLY A 703 2.21 -1.23 -20.64
N ASP A 704 3.34 -1.76 -20.16
CA ASP A 704 4.02 -1.27 -18.97
C ASP A 704 4.40 0.21 -19.09
N VAL A 705 4.36 0.92 -17.95
CA VAL A 705 4.76 2.33 -17.83
C VAL A 705 5.84 2.47 -16.76
N GLY A 706 6.62 3.54 -16.77
CA GLY A 706 7.69 3.65 -15.78
C GLY A 706 8.57 4.88 -15.91
N PHE A 707 9.69 4.84 -15.20
CA PHE A 707 10.76 5.83 -15.33
C PHE A 707 12.14 5.20 -15.17
N VAL A 708 13.13 5.85 -15.78
CA VAL A 708 14.56 5.61 -15.60
C VAL A 708 15.15 6.82 -14.89
N TYR A 709 15.84 6.58 -13.78
CA TYR A 709 16.62 7.57 -13.06
C TYR A 709 18.11 7.35 -13.34
N ASN A 710 18.74 8.29 -14.02
CA ASN A 710 20.16 8.18 -14.38
C ASN A 710 21.05 8.57 -13.19
N HIS A 711 21.97 7.69 -12.80
CA HIS A 711 22.82 7.91 -11.63
C HIS A 711 23.94 8.93 -11.83
N GLU A 712 24.36 9.20 -13.07
CA GLU A 712 25.38 10.20 -13.40
C GLU A 712 24.76 11.61 -13.52
N THR A 713 23.71 11.77 -14.33
CA THR A 713 23.09 13.09 -14.58
C THR A 713 22.10 13.51 -13.49
N LYS A 714 21.59 12.56 -12.69
CA LYS A 714 20.54 12.76 -11.67
C LYS A 714 19.18 13.17 -12.26
N GLU A 715 18.93 12.84 -13.53
CA GLU A 715 17.69 13.16 -14.24
C GLU A 715 16.73 11.95 -14.27
N TYR A 716 15.42 12.25 -14.36
CA TYR A 716 14.35 11.25 -14.50
C TYR A 716 13.75 11.30 -15.91
N THR A 717 13.86 10.21 -16.65
CA THR A 717 13.23 10.02 -17.96
C THR A 717 12.03 9.09 -17.79
N HIS A 718 10.82 9.55 -18.09
CA HIS A 718 9.62 8.73 -17.98
C HIS A 718 9.37 8.01 -19.31
N PHE A 719 8.85 6.78 -19.27
CA PHE A 719 8.56 6.00 -20.46
C PHE A 719 7.20 5.28 -20.39
N MET A 720 6.69 4.93 -21.57
CA MET A 720 5.53 4.07 -21.76
C MET A 720 5.79 3.08 -22.88
N VAL A 721 5.40 1.82 -22.70
CA VAL A 721 5.36 0.84 -23.79
C VAL A 721 4.06 1.06 -24.56
N ILE A 722 4.16 1.50 -25.81
CA ILE A 722 3.03 1.75 -26.71
C ILE A 722 3.28 0.98 -28.01
N ASN A 723 2.33 0.12 -28.42
CA ASN A 723 2.50 -0.83 -29.52
C ASN A 723 3.68 -1.82 -29.34
N GLY A 724 4.08 -2.08 -28.10
CA GLY A 724 5.26 -2.89 -27.79
C GLY A 724 6.60 -2.18 -28.02
N GLU A 725 6.59 -0.89 -28.38
CA GLU A 725 7.78 -0.04 -28.45
C GLU A 725 7.82 0.90 -27.23
N GLU A 726 9.00 1.05 -26.64
CA GLU A 726 9.20 2.00 -25.54
C GLU A 726 9.34 3.43 -26.08
N LYS A 727 8.54 4.34 -25.52
CA LYS A 727 8.57 5.77 -25.83
C LYS A 727 8.87 6.58 -24.59
N GLU A 728 9.80 7.52 -24.71
CA GLU A 728 10.00 8.59 -23.72
C GLU A 728 8.80 9.55 -23.75
N VAL A 729 8.31 9.94 -22.57
CA VAL A 729 7.14 10.80 -22.39
C VAL A 729 7.38 11.85 -21.29
N GLY A 730 6.44 12.79 -21.12
CA GLY A 730 6.46 13.75 -20.02
C GLY A 730 6.31 13.09 -18.63
N THR A 731 6.48 13.87 -17.57
CA THR A 731 6.33 13.40 -16.17
C THR A 731 4.87 13.10 -15.81
N PHE A 732 4.62 11.97 -15.15
CA PHE A 732 3.31 11.54 -14.61
C PHE A 732 3.52 10.60 -13.41
N ASP A 733 2.50 10.44 -12.56
CA ASP A 733 2.47 9.37 -11.56
C ASP A 733 2.16 8.01 -12.22
N ILE A 734 3.12 7.08 -12.14
CA ILE A 734 3.05 5.74 -12.76
C ILE A 734 2.00 4.80 -12.14
N PHE A 735 1.32 5.22 -11.06
CA PHE A 735 0.20 4.51 -10.44
C PHE A 735 -1.13 5.29 -10.53
N ASN A 736 -1.19 6.36 -11.34
CA ASN A 736 -2.40 7.17 -11.55
C ASN A 736 -2.97 6.97 -12.95
N ASN A 737 -4.07 6.19 -13.04
CA ASN A 737 -4.83 5.92 -14.27
C ASN A 737 -5.05 7.16 -15.14
N SER A 738 -5.40 8.30 -14.54
CA SER A 738 -5.76 9.52 -15.29
C SER A 738 -4.56 10.23 -15.92
N GLU A 739 -3.40 10.22 -15.26
CA GLU A 739 -2.17 10.85 -15.78
C GLU A 739 -1.47 9.95 -16.81
N ILE A 740 -1.54 8.63 -16.61
CA ILE A 740 -1.09 7.63 -17.58
C ILE A 740 -1.87 7.78 -18.89
N VAL A 741 -3.20 7.76 -18.81
CA VAL A 741 -4.07 7.96 -19.99
C VAL A 741 -3.84 9.33 -20.63
N ALA A 742 -3.64 10.40 -19.84
CA ALA A 742 -3.36 11.72 -20.40
C ALA A 742 -2.04 11.77 -21.20
N SER A 743 -0.99 11.10 -20.72
CA SER A 743 0.34 11.10 -21.35
C SER A 743 0.39 10.18 -22.57
N ALA A 744 -0.17 8.97 -22.50
CA ALA A 744 -0.21 8.03 -23.63
C ALA A 744 -0.93 8.61 -24.87
N ARG A 745 -1.96 9.44 -24.66
CA ARG A 745 -2.72 10.11 -25.74
C ARG A 745 -1.90 11.11 -26.57
N LEU A 746 -0.84 11.68 -26.00
CA LEU A 746 0.05 12.58 -26.74
C LEU A 746 0.90 11.81 -27.78
N GLU A 747 1.17 10.54 -27.50
CA GLU A 747 2.00 9.65 -28.31
C GLU A 747 1.24 8.81 -29.35
N LEU A 748 -0.10 8.77 -29.25
CA LEU A 748 -0.99 8.12 -30.21
C LEU A 748 -1.64 9.17 -31.12
N GLY A 749 -1.15 9.27 -32.36
CA GLY A 749 -1.60 10.28 -33.32
C GLY A 749 -3.12 10.23 -33.63
N SER A 750 -3.75 9.07 -33.47
CA SER A 750 -5.20 8.86 -33.62
C SER A 750 -6.02 9.31 -32.40
N CYS A 751 -5.41 9.48 -31.23
CA CYS A 751 -6.09 9.97 -30.02
C CYS A 751 -5.81 11.44 -29.67
N ASN A 752 -5.44 12.27 -30.65
CA ASN A 752 -5.36 13.71 -30.41
C ASN A 752 -6.75 14.39 -30.43
N THR A 753 -7.67 13.89 -29.60
CA THR A 753 -9.01 14.48 -29.41
C THR A 753 -8.93 15.93 -28.91
N SER A 754 -7.79 16.34 -28.35
CA SER A 754 -7.53 17.74 -27.96
C SER A 754 -7.38 18.66 -29.17
N GLU A 755 -6.73 18.18 -30.25
CA GLU A 755 -6.66 18.89 -31.52
C GLU A 755 -7.96 18.78 -32.29
N GLU A 756 -8.67 17.65 -32.24
CA GLU A 756 -10.00 17.57 -32.86
C GLU A 756 -11.00 18.52 -32.17
N LEU A 757 -11.01 18.56 -30.84
CA LEU A 757 -11.80 19.52 -30.06
C LEU A 757 -11.36 20.96 -30.32
N LYS A 758 -10.06 21.26 -30.41
CA LYS A 758 -9.56 22.58 -30.85
C LYS A 758 -9.97 22.91 -32.28
N ALA A 759 -9.94 21.96 -33.20
CA ALA A 759 -10.33 22.15 -34.60
C ALA A 759 -11.84 22.32 -34.76
N LEU A 760 -12.62 21.69 -33.89
CA LEU A 760 -14.07 21.84 -33.76
C LEU A 760 -14.41 23.21 -33.15
N GLN A 761 -13.71 23.62 -32.09
CA GLN A 761 -13.75 24.98 -31.54
C GLN A 761 -13.24 26.06 -32.52
N GLN A 762 -12.27 25.76 -33.38
CA GLN A 762 -11.78 26.67 -34.42
C GLN A 762 -12.76 26.75 -35.60
N ARG A 763 -13.38 25.64 -36.00
CA ARG A 763 -14.48 25.63 -36.99
C ARG A 763 -15.67 26.44 -36.49
N ALA A 764 -16.09 26.24 -35.25
CA ALA A 764 -17.04 27.10 -34.54
C ALA A 764 -16.63 28.58 -34.57
N LYS A 765 -15.39 28.91 -34.19
CA LYS A 765 -14.88 30.29 -34.24
C LYS A 765 -14.72 30.88 -35.65
N ALA A 766 -14.58 30.05 -36.69
CA ALA A 766 -14.48 30.47 -38.09
C ALA A 766 -15.83 30.59 -38.80
N ARG A 767 -16.93 30.22 -38.12
CA ARG A 767 -18.31 30.53 -38.50
C ARG A 767 -18.76 31.91 -37.97
N ARG A 768 -17.96 32.55 -37.11
CA ARG A 768 -18.04 33.99 -36.75
C ARG A 768 -17.48 34.88 -37.87
#